data_AF-A0A182QSB0-F1
#
_entry.id   AF-A0A182QSB0-F1
#
_cell.length_a   1.000
_cell.length_b   1.000
_cell.length_c   1.000
_cell.angle_alpha   90.00
_cell.angle_beta   90.00
_cell.angle_gamma   90.00
#
_symmetry.space_group_name_H-M   'P 1'
#
loop_
_entity.id
_entity.type
_entity.pdbx_description
1 polymer ?
#
loop_
_entity_poly.entity_id
_entity_poly.type
_entity_poly.pdbx_seq_one_letter_code
_entity_poly.pdbx_strand_id
1 'polypeptide(L)'
;MFGSFGRIGSPTTVALVLVFVSALSCATAKECYSCSGEACVRSSTAFITTTCANENDLCYSKYDATSLLPIERGCLELASVATCDGETCTSCDATDLCNEDSSPKHQCAVCSSLNDPNCLSSPATLSTVQCPAPSYVDLTAAQCYSRVIGDVTERGCITSQSEVDSCTGLDCTTCTGSGCNRKEFPADRIQCVRCDDAVSCNTDATPTAYCANVNDVCVTMRRTNGNTMKSCRLALTATDLTFCAANPSQCNVCGKKLCNTAAFSATAASTSCYQCDGTGCLKSSVNIVSCERTDDECFTMFTGFNPSRRGCTSELSREELAVCTGPECAICSESECNLQSRSDHRCAHCSTVNDANCIAPATEALNIVQCPAPTTDVSDVQCLTKIVGDSVTERGCISGSSDLLSCAEDGHNCATCNIESEGEGCNRALFPSDRRRCTIGTTANAFCPNPWDDCVQLLQSGTRKRSCRSSLTDQERSFCANNTNRCSFCSSDNCNAAEVNFNYVECLSCDSATDVRCATNPAALTTFDKCASCATAIITSDGKTTTRRGCLVDLPATVSASCTATATTGSTSCLRCSTNHCNVVNFPGDRLQCYRCTTPPCISHQDVRLEYCPDYRTGDSCLLQTDTTDQLLRLDCRSSLTDTELSACSGRCQTCSTSGCNDPMAYGTSGSCVKCRSSLNSLCREQAAQVAPEPCANPANVACYSRLVDGVTERGCMSDLAASEQSACTRGENCLICGSRTENCNTVQYPVAPITCFQCDSRTDGENCKQAQTAGTATECPTYDTANKCYTIVQSNGDTVRKCSTVAREVECASASACEVCLFRGCNSKASSAVGITEAPVQTTTPGPSGDASALAGASWVLKIVTLLGAWLTRSF
;
A
#
# COMPACT_ATOMS: atom_id res chain seq x y z
N MET A 1 28.43 -5.85 -81.74
CA MET A 1 29.14 -6.45 -82.90
C MET A 1 28.14 -7.27 -83.73
N PHE A 2 28.47 -7.59 -84.99
CA PHE A 2 27.75 -8.42 -86.00
C PHE A 2 26.68 -9.40 -85.48
N GLY A 3 25.50 -9.60 -86.09
CA GLY A 3 24.86 -9.12 -87.35
C GLY A 3 23.34 -9.47 -87.32
N SER A 4 22.57 -9.86 -88.36
CA SER A 4 22.47 -9.65 -89.83
C SER A 4 21.57 -10.79 -90.39
N PHE A 5 20.59 -10.71 -91.30
CA PHE A 5 20.00 -9.72 -92.26
C PHE A 5 18.47 -10.00 -92.41
N GLY A 6 17.61 -9.26 -93.12
CA GLY A 6 17.78 -7.97 -93.83
C GLY A 6 16.73 -7.58 -94.91
N ARG A 7 15.43 -7.48 -94.56
CA ARG A 7 14.30 -6.78 -95.27
C ARG A 7 13.49 -7.46 -96.41
N ILE A 8 12.16 -7.37 -96.24
CA ILE A 8 11.10 -6.77 -97.12
C ILE A 8 11.21 -6.95 -98.66
N GLY A 9 10.15 -7.49 -99.29
CA GLY A 9 9.86 -7.34 -100.73
C GLY A 9 8.45 -7.84 -101.11
N SER A 10 7.69 -7.05 -101.88
CA SER A 10 6.33 -7.30 -102.36
C SER A 10 6.12 -6.54 -103.69
N PRO A 11 5.12 -6.81 -104.56
CA PRO A 11 4.20 -7.96 -104.70
C PRO A 11 4.32 -8.64 -106.09
N THR A 12 3.52 -9.68 -106.38
CA THR A 12 2.96 -9.87 -107.75
C THR A 12 1.69 -10.74 -107.74
N THR A 13 0.75 -10.45 -108.64
CA THR A 13 -0.55 -11.15 -108.81
C THR A 13 -0.49 -12.24 -109.88
N VAL A 14 -1.29 -13.32 -109.74
CA VAL A 14 -1.91 -14.03 -110.88
C VAL A 14 -3.11 -14.92 -110.45
N ALA A 15 -4.07 -15.02 -111.37
CA ALA A 15 -5.32 -15.83 -111.50
C ALA A 15 -5.75 -16.90 -110.47
N LEU A 16 -7.09 -17.04 -110.34
CA LEU A 16 -7.80 -18.17 -109.73
C LEU A 16 -7.69 -19.46 -110.56
N VAL A 17 -7.83 -20.60 -109.88
CA VAL A 17 -8.61 -21.75 -110.36
C VAL A 17 -9.63 -22.11 -109.28
N LEU A 18 -10.90 -22.22 -109.65
CA LEU A 18 -11.99 -22.65 -108.75
C LEU A 18 -12.14 -24.16 -108.78
N VAL A 19 -12.07 -24.81 -107.62
CA VAL A 19 -12.54 -26.18 -107.41
C VAL A 19 -13.59 -26.15 -106.31
N PHE A 20 -14.84 -26.45 -106.66
CA PHE A 20 -15.91 -26.62 -105.68
C PHE A 20 -15.71 -27.96 -104.96
N VAL A 21 -15.18 -27.91 -103.74
CA VAL A 21 -15.31 -29.01 -102.77
C VAL A 21 -16.38 -28.59 -101.78
N SER A 22 -17.56 -29.21 -101.88
CA SER A 22 -18.62 -29.10 -100.87
C SER A 22 -18.17 -29.86 -99.63
N ALA A 23 -17.43 -29.19 -98.75
CA ALA A 23 -17.10 -29.72 -97.44
C ALA A 23 -18.38 -29.86 -96.61
N LEU A 24 -18.86 -31.08 -96.42
CA LEU A 24 -19.73 -31.38 -95.29
C LEU A 24 -18.87 -31.27 -94.04
N SER A 25 -19.02 -30.17 -93.31
CA SER A 25 -18.53 -30.05 -91.95
C SER A 25 -19.38 -30.97 -91.06
N CYS A 26 -18.84 -32.13 -90.69
CA CYS A 26 -19.32 -32.82 -89.49
C CYS A 26 -18.98 -31.91 -88.30
N ALA A 27 -19.98 -31.28 -87.69
CA ALA A 27 -19.78 -30.65 -86.39
C ALA A 27 -19.67 -31.77 -85.34
N THR A 28 -18.78 -31.57 -84.37
CA THR A 28 -18.66 -32.49 -83.22
C THR A 28 -19.70 -32.09 -82.18
N ALA A 29 -20.51 -33.06 -81.74
CA ALA A 29 -21.46 -32.82 -80.65
C ALA A 29 -20.73 -32.39 -79.38
N LYS A 30 -21.27 -31.37 -78.71
CA LYS A 30 -20.67 -30.67 -77.57
C LYS A 30 -20.42 -31.61 -76.39
N GLU A 31 -19.32 -31.46 -75.66
CA GLU A 31 -19.11 -32.14 -74.37
C GLU A 31 -19.25 -31.15 -73.21
N CYS A 32 -19.96 -31.56 -72.15
CA CYS A 32 -20.26 -30.72 -70.97
C CYS A 32 -20.12 -31.52 -69.66
N TYR A 33 -19.83 -30.85 -68.55
CA TYR A 33 -19.93 -31.49 -67.23
C TYR A 33 -21.40 -31.74 -66.86
N SER A 34 -21.68 -32.86 -66.20
CA SER A 34 -23.01 -33.30 -65.80
C SER A 34 -23.04 -33.74 -64.34
N CYS A 35 -23.92 -33.15 -63.53
CA CYS A 35 -24.06 -33.46 -62.11
C CYS A 35 -25.41 -32.97 -61.57
N SER A 36 -25.81 -33.47 -60.40
CA SER A 36 -26.97 -32.95 -59.65
C SER A 36 -26.77 -33.05 -58.14
N GLY A 37 -27.32 -32.08 -57.40
CA GLY A 37 -27.18 -31.96 -55.95
C GLY A 37 -25.73 -31.78 -55.49
N GLU A 38 -25.42 -32.27 -54.30
CA GLU A 38 -24.09 -32.16 -53.66
C GLU A 38 -22.93 -32.72 -54.50
N ALA A 39 -23.21 -33.59 -55.49
CA ALA A 39 -22.19 -34.11 -56.40
C ALA A 39 -21.51 -33.00 -57.22
N CYS A 40 -22.22 -31.90 -57.50
CA CYS A 40 -21.69 -30.76 -58.25
C CYS A 40 -20.59 -29.96 -57.51
N VAL A 41 -20.48 -30.11 -56.18
CA VAL A 41 -19.55 -29.35 -55.33
C VAL A 41 -18.20 -30.09 -55.13
N ARG A 42 -18.08 -31.33 -55.63
CA ARG A 42 -16.92 -32.20 -55.39
C ARG A 42 -15.94 -32.21 -56.56
N SER A 43 -14.88 -31.42 -56.48
CA SER A 43 -13.80 -31.40 -57.49
C SER A 43 -13.17 -32.77 -57.78
N SER A 44 -13.21 -33.72 -56.83
CA SER A 44 -12.71 -35.09 -57.03
C SER A 44 -13.72 -36.08 -57.63
N THR A 45 -14.99 -35.71 -57.81
CA THR A 45 -16.03 -36.59 -58.42
C THR A 45 -16.98 -35.89 -59.40
N ALA A 46 -16.82 -34.60 -59.68
CA ALA A 46 -17.68 -33.83 -60.60
C ALA A 46 -17.41 -34.12 -62.10
N PHE A 47 -16.33 -34.84 -62.42
CA PHE A 47 -15.91 -35.17 -63.79
C PHE A 47 -16.73 -36.29 -64.45
N ILE A 48 -18.05 -36.29 -64.28
CA ILE A 48 -18.95 -37.01 -65.18
C ILE A 48 -19.21 -36.08 -66.35
N THR A 49 -18.54 -36.30 -67.48
CA THR A 49 -18.85 -35.59 -68.72
C THR A 49 -20.04 -36.24 -69.41
N THR A 50 -20.75 -35.46 -70.23
CA THR A 50 -21.76 -35.95 -71.15
C THR A 50 -21.61 -35.25 -72.49
N THR A 51 -21.71 -36.03 -73.57
CA THR A 51 -21.91 -35.46 -74.91
C THR A 51 -23.37 -35.04 -75.04
N CYS A 52 -23.62 -33.89 -75.67
CA CYS A 52 -24.97 -33.39 -75.92
C CYS A 52 -25.62 -34.09 -77.12
N ALA A 53 -26.94 -33.97 -77.24
CA ALA A 53 -27.72 -34.72 -78.23
C ALA A 53 -27.67 -34.07 -79.63
N ASN A 54 -27.56 -32.74 -79.68
CA ASN A 54 -27.55 -31.95 -80.91
C ASN A 54 -26.28 -31.10 -81.05
N GLU A 55 -25.92 -30.78 -82.29
CA GLU A 55 -24.78 -29.91 -82.64
C GLU A 55 -24.92 -28.46 -82.14
N ASN A 56 -26.13 -28.05 -81.70
CA ASN A 56 -26.44 -26.70 -81.24
C ASN A 56 -26.86 -26.65 -79.74
N ASP A 57 -26.60 -27.72 -78.99
CA ASP A 57 -26.84 -27.72 -77.54
C ASP A 57 -25.70 -26.98 -76.81
N LEU A 58 -26.04 -26.25 -75.75
CA LEU A 58 -25.09 -25.51 -74.91
C LEU A 58 -24.76 -26.30 -73.64
N CYS A 59 -23.62 -26.03 -73.02
CA CYS A 59 -23.39 -26.46 -71.64
C CYS A 59 -24.06 -25.49 -70.66
N TYR A 60 -24.52 -25.98 -69.50
CA TYR A 60 -25.10 -25.12 -68.47
C TYR A 60 -24.70 -25.48 -67.04
N SER A 61 -24.85 -24.50 -66.14
CA SER A 61 -24.70 -24.61 -64.68
C SER A 61 -25.84 -23.89 -63.98
N LYS A 62 -26.49 -24.55 -63.02
CA LYS A 62 -27.40 -23.92 -62.04
C LYS A 62 -26.70 -23.80 -60.69
N TYR A 63 -27.00 -22.72 -59.98
CA TYR A 63 -26.45 -22.41 -58.67
C TYR A 63 -27.58 -22.24 -57.65
N ASP A 64 -27.35 -22.67 -56.42
CA ASP A 64 -28.25 -22.32 -55.32
C ASP A 64 -28.22 -20.80 -55.08
N ALA A 65 -29.41 -20.21 -54.90
CA ALA A 65 -29.58 -18.76 -54.83
C ALA A 65 -29.02 -18.12 -53.55
N THR A 66 -28.71 -18.93 -52.53
CA THR A 66 -28.20 -18.47 -51.22
C THR A 66 -26.72 -18.77 -51.08
N SER A 67 -26.33 -20.03 -51.19
CA SER A 67 -24.95 -20.51 -51.03
C SER A 67 -24.05 -20.32 -52.25
N LEU A 68 -24.60 -19.95 -53.41
CA LEU A 68 -23.89 -19.75 -54.68
C LEU A 68 -23.17 -21.00 -55.24
N LEU A 69 -23.27 -22.14 -54.56
CA LEU A 69 -22.69 -23.41 -54.97
C LEU A 69 -23.44 -23.98 -56.20
N PRO A 70 -22.74 -24.66 -57.12
CA PRO A 70 -23.40 -25.34 -58.24
C PRO A 70 -24.24 -26.52 -57.71
N ILE A 71 -25.47 -26.66 -58.24
CA ILE A 71 -26.45 -27.69 -57.85
C ILE A 71 -26.93 -28.57 -59.00
N GLU A 72 -26.73 -28.15 -60.25
CA GLU A 72 -27.02 -28.94 -61.44
C GLU A 72 -26.12 -28.49 -62.59
N ARG A 73 -25.60 -29.43 -63.38
CA ARG A 73 -24.84 -29.16 -64.61
C ARG A 73 -25.26 -30.16 -65.70
N GLY A 74 -25.16 -29.77 -66.96
CA GLY A 74 -25.38 -30.66 -68.10
C GLY A 74 -25.44 -29.94 -69.44
N CYS A 75 -26.08 -30.60 -70.42
CA CYS A 75 -26.44 -30.02 -71.71
C CYS A 75 -27.81 -29.33 -71.65
N LEU A 76 -27.97 -28.27 -72.44
CA LEU A 76 -29.17 -27.46 -72.57
C LEU A 76 -29.54 -27.35 -74.05
N GLU A 77 -30.72 -27.83 -74.41
CA GLU A 77 -31.24 -27.73 -75.77
C GLU A 77 -31.38 -26.27 -76.21
N LEU A 78 -31.10 -25.97 -77.48
CA LEU A 78 -31.16 -24.60 -78.03
C LEU A 78 -32.51 -23.90 -77.76
N ALA A 79 -33.62 -24.66 -77.79
CA ALA A 79 -34.97 -24.16 -77.51
C ALA A 79 -35.20 -23.77 -76.03
N SER A 80 -34.37 -24.27 -75.12
CA SER A 80 -34.46 -24.07 -73.66
C SER A 80 -33.46 -23.04 -73.11
N VAL A 81 -32.58 -22.47 -73.95
CA VAL A 81 -31.55 -21.49 -73.53
C VAL A 81 -32.17 -20.31 -72.77
N ALA A 82 -33.32 -19.79 -73.22
CA ALA A 82 -34.04 -18.71 -72.55
C ALA A 82 -34.63 -19.06 -71.17
N THR A 83 -34.48 -20.30 -70.70
CA THR A 83 -34.81 -20.71 -69.31
C THR A 83 -33.59 -20.84 -68.40
N CYS A 84 -32.37 -20.62 -68.93
CA CYS A 84 -31.11 -20.63 -68.18
C CYS A 84 -30.29 -19.37 -68.47
N ASP A 85 -30.80 -18.25 -67.94
CA ASP A 85 -30.17 -16.93 -67.99
C ASP A 85 -30.29 -16.25 -66.61
N GLY A 86 -29.37 -15.35 -66.29
CA GLY A 86 -29.30 -14.62 -65.02
C GLY A 86 -28.44 -15.27 -63.93
N GLU A 87 -28.68 -14.85 -62.68
CA GLU A 87 -27.75 -15.04 -61.55
C GLU A 87 -27.68 -16.49 -60.99
N THR A 88 -28.69 -17.31 -61.29
CA THR A 88 -28.86 -18.68 -60.76
C THR A 88 -28.74 -19.76 -61.84
N CYS A 89 -28.65 -19.40 -63.12
CA CYS A 89 -28.44 -20.34 -64.23
C CYS A 89 -27.64 -19.66 -65.35
N THR A 90 -26.51 -20.25 -65.72
CA THR A 90 -25.64 -19.76 -66.82
C THR A 90 -25.49 -20.84 -67.89
N SER A 91 -25.46 -20.45 -69.15
CA SER A 91 -25.16 -21.33 -70.28
C SER A 91 -23.99 -20.81 -71.13
N CYS A 92 -23.27 -21.70 -71.82
CA CYS A 92 -22.08 -21.40 -72.60
C CYS A 92 -21.89 -22.34 -73.81
N ASP A 93 -21.24 -21.84 -74.86
CA ASP A 93 -20.91 -22.58 -76.09
C ASP A 93 -19.41 -22.56 -76.46
N ALA A 94 -18.59 -21.75 -75.77
CA ALA A 94 -17.26 -21.33 -76.22
C ALA A 94 -16.25 -22.46 -76.47
N THR A 95 -16.18 -23.45 -75.57
CA THR A 95 -15.32 -24.64 -75.66
C THR A 95 -16.08 -25.83 -75.06
N ASP A 96 -15.63 -27.05 -75.31
CA ASP A 96 -16.13 -28.19 -74.53
C ASP A 96 -15.78 -28.00 -73.04
N LEU A 97 -16.63 -28.55 -72.17
CA LEU A 97 -16.56 -28.46 -70.71
C LEU A 97 -16.61 -27.02 -70.15
N CYS A 98 -17.09 -26.04 -70.93
CA CYS A 98 -17.11 -24.62 -70.54
C CYS A 98 -17.97 -24.30 -69.30
N ASN A 99 -18.84 -25.22 -68.85
CA ASN A 99 -19.70 -24.99 -67.70
C ASN A 99 -18.98 -25.19 -66.34
N GLU A 100 -17.67 -24.98 -66.26
CA GLU A 100 -16.91 -25.13 -65.02
C GLU A 100 -17.06 -23.94 -64.04
N ASP A 101 -17.45 -22.75 -64.53
CA ASP A 101 -17.48 -21.51 -63.74
C ASP A 101 -18.39 -21.54 -62.48
N SER A 102 -18.09 -20.66 -61.53
CA SER A 102 -18.93 -20.36 -60.35
C SER A 102 -20.14 -19.48 -60.68
N SER A 103 -21.03 -19.26 -59.71
CA SER A 103 -22.18 -18.36 -59.85
C SER A 103 -21.76 -16.94 -60.28
N PRO A 104 -22.51 -16.24 -61.15
CA PRO A 104 -22.28 -14.84 -61.51
C PRO A 104 -22.13 -13.85 -60.32
N LYS A 105 -22.55 -14.22 -59.11
CA LYS A 105 -22.32 -13.43 -57.88
C LYS A 105 -20.93 -13.60 -57.27
N HIS A 106 -20.29 -14.74 -57.51
CA HIS A 106 -18.94 -15.09 -57.04
C HIS A 106 -17.89 -14.53 -57.99
N GLN A 107 -17.75 -13.21 -57.98
CA GLN A 107 -16.77 -12.48 -58.77
C GLN A 107 -15.86 -11.66 -57.86
N CYS A 108 -14.55 -11.69 -58.10
CA CYS A 108 -13.56 -11.05 -57.24
C CYS A 108 -12.53 -10.27 -58.09
N ALA A 109 -11.89 -9.27 -57.51
CA ALA A 109 -10.62 -8.79 -58.07
C ALA A 109 -9.55 -9.85 -57.79
N VAL A 110 -8.82 -10.27 -58.82
CA VAL A 110 -7.74 -11.25 -58.73
C VAL A 110 -6.45 -10.60 -59.23
N CYS A 111 -5.49 -10.37 -58.33
CA CYS A 111 -4.25 -9.68 -58.64
C CYS A 111 -3.15 -9.92 -57.59
N SER A 112 -1.91 -9.56 -57.94
CA SER A 112 -0.78 -9.45 -57.02
C SER A 112 0.00 -8.17 -57.34
N SER A 113 0.43 -7.42 -56.33
CA SER A 113 1.16 -6.16 -56.50
C SER A 113 2.55 -6.31 -57.14
N LEU A 114 3.03 -7.53 -57.33
CA LEU A 114 4.21 -7.84 -58.16
C LEU A 114 3.92 -7.68 -59.66
N ASN A 115 2.68 -7.93 -60.09
CA ASN A 115 2.27 -7.99 -61.50
C ASN A 115 1.40 -6.78 -61.92
N ASP A 116 0.56 -6.29 -61.02
CA ASP A 116 -0.25 -5.08 -61.21
C ASP A 116 -0.16 -4.17 -59.98
N PRO A 117 0.48 -2.99 -60.07
CA PRO A 117 0.61 -2.07 -58.94
C PRO A 117 -0.76 -1.58 -58.42
N ASN A 118 -1.80 -1.56 -59.26
CA ASN A 118 -3.16 -1.15 -58.85
C ASN A 118 -3.76 -2.09 -57.79
N CYS A 119 -3.25 -3.32 -57.68
CA CYS A 119 -3.62 -4.27 -56.63
C CYS A 119 -3.39 -3.71 -55.22
N LEU A 120 -2.36 -2.87 -55.05
CA LEU A 120 -2.13 -2.06 -53.85
C LEU A 120 -2.68 -0.64 -54.02
N SER A 121 -2.32 0.07 -55.10
CA SER A 121 -2.49 1.53 -55.16
C SER A 121 -3.91 2.01 -55.50
N SER A 122 -4.68 1.21 -56.24
CA SER A 122 -5.93 1.63 -56.87
C SER A 122 -6.98 0.51 -56.88
N PRO A 123 -7.25 -0.18 -55.75
CA PRO A 123 -8.03 -1.42 -55.79
C PRO A 123 -9.48 -1.23 -56.29
N ALA A 124 -10.02 -0.03 -56.17
CA ALA A 124 -11.33 0.35 -56.71
C ALA A 124 -11.41 0.37 -58.25
N THR A 125 -10.27 0.50 -58.96
CA THR A 125 -10.23 0.48 -60.44
C THR A 125 -10.05 -0.93 -61.01
N LEU A 126 -9.90 -1.95 -60.17
CA LEU A 126 -9.74 -3.33 -60.61
C LEU A 126 -11.05 -3.87 -61.20
N SER A 127 -10.95 -4.49 -62.37
CA SER A 127 -11.99 -5.35 -62.92
C SER A 127 -12.17 -6.59 -62.05
N THR A 128 -13.41 -6.99 -61.81
CA THR A 128 -13.72 -8.32 -61.29
C THR A 128 -13.58 -9.37 -62.39
N VAL A 129 -13.17 -10.58 -62.00
CA VAL A 129 -13.22 -11.79 -62.84
C VAL A 129 -14.16 -12.81 -62.22
N GLN A 130 -14.68 -13.72 -63.05
CA GLN A 130 -15.46 -14.86 -62.59
C GLN A 130 -14.53 -15.83 -61.84
N CYS A 131 -14.96 -16.32 -60.66
CA CYS A 131 -14.14 -17.23 -59.88
C CYS A 131 -14.25 -18.68 -60.38
N PRO A 132 -13.22 -19.53 -60.17
CA PRO A 132 -13.34 -20.98 -60.35
C PRO A 132 -14.44 -21.57 -59.46
N ALA A 133 -14.94 -22.76 -59.79
CA ALA A 133 -15.99 -23.42 -59.00
C ALA A 133 -15.54 -23.60 -57.52
N PRO A 134 -16.38 -23.22 -56.53
CA PRO A 134 -16.11 -23.52 -55.13
C PRO A 134 -16.22 -25.03 -54.86
N SER A 135 -15.32 -25.55 -54.02
CA SER A 135 -15.36 -26.92 -53.53
C SER A 135 -15.27 -26.95 -52.01
N TYR A 136 -16.34 -27.43 -51.37
CA TYR A 136 -16.45 -27.61 -49.92
C TYR A 136 -16.08 -26.34 -49.11
N VAL A 137 -16.79 -25.23 -49.36
CA VAL A 137 -16.60 -23.94 -48.68
C VAL A 137 -17.91 -23.15 -48.60
N ASP A 138 -18.09 -22.35 -47.55
CA ASP A 138 -19.28 -21.51 -47.35
C ASP A 138 -19.10 -20.11 -47.99
N LEU A 139 -19.61 -19.95 -49.21
CA LEU A 139 -19.64 -18.66 -49.91
C LEU A 139 -20.68 -17.67 -49.33
N THR A 140 -21.49 -18.04 -48.33
CA THR A 140 -22.29 -17.07 -47.56
C THR A 140 -21.45 -16.34 -46.51
N ALA A 141 -20.33 -16.94 -46.09
CA ALA A 141 -19.37 -16.36 -45.16
C ALA A 141 -18.16 -15.70 -45.86
N ALA A 142 -17.62 -16.31 -46.93
CA ALA A 142 -16.42 -15.83 -47.60
C ALA A 142 -16.41 -16.11 -49.12
N GLN A 143 -16.33 -15.07 -49.96
CA GLN A 143 -16.32 -15.19 -51.43
C GLN A 143 -15.00 -14.75 -52.04
N CYS A 144 -14.43 -13.65 -51.52
CA CYS A 144 -13.16 -13.09 -51.95
C CYS A 144 -12.24 -12.86 -50.75
N TYR A 145 -10.93 -12.79 -50.98
CA TYR A 145 -9.96 -12.32 -50.00
C TYR A 145 -9.16 -11.10 -50.49
N SER A 146 -8.63 -10.35 -49.52
CA SER A 146 -7.46 -9.47 -49.69
C SER A 146 -6.43 -9.88 -48.64
N ARG A 147 -5.16 -9.96 -49.01
CA ARG A 147 -4.08 -10.32 -48.08
C ARG A 147 -2.76 -9.62 -48.36
N VAL A 148 -1.86 -9.66 -47.39
CA VAL A 148 -0.47 -9.21 -47.52
C VAL A 148 0.47 -10.37 -47.18
N ILE A 149 1.48 -10.60 -48.02
CA ILE A 149 2.56 -11.54 -47.76
C ILE A 149 3.87 -10.78 -47.86
N GLY A 150 4.44 -10.40 -46.71
CA GLY A 150 5.58 -9.49 -46.63
C GLY A 150 5.21 -8.11 -47.18
N ASP A 151 5.75 -7.77 -48.35
CA ASP A 151 5.49 -6.51 -49.04
C ASP A 151 4.50 -6.66 -50.23
N VAL A 152 4.02 -7.88 -50.48
CA VAL A 152 3.14 -8.19 -51.62
C VAL A 152 1.68 -8.14 -51.17
N THR A 153 0.87 -7.30 -51.82
CA THR A 153 -0.59 -7.30 -51.65
C THR A 153 -1.22 -8.20 -52.70
N GLU A 154 -2.02 -9.17 -52.27
CA GLU A 154 -2.73 -10.11 -53.14
C GLU A 154 -4.24 -10.01 -52.91
N ARG A 155 -5.00 -10.25 -53.98
CA ARG A 155 -6.47 -10.31 -53.96
C ARG A 155 -6.89 -11.53 -54.77
N GLY A 156 -7.88 -12.27 -54.29
CA GLY A 156 -8.29 -13.52 -54.91
C GLY A 156 -9.70 -13.96 -54.57
N CYS A 157 -10.11 -15.05 -55.22
CA CYS A 157 -11.33 -15.79 -54.92
C CYS A 157 -11.10 -16.73 -53.74
N ILE A 158 -12.15 -17.02 -52.97
CA ILE A 158 -12.22 -18.19 -52.09
C ILE A 158 -12.85 -19.34 -52.89
N THR A 159 -12.16 -20.46 -53.00
CA THR A 159 -12.62 -21.67 -53.73
C THR A 159 -12.62 -22.93 -52.85
N SER A 160 -12.04 -22.86 -51.66
CA SER A 160 -11.90 -23.97 -50.72
C SER A 160 -11.89 -23.50 -49.26
N GLN A 161 -12.32 -24.34 -48.32
CA GLN A 161 -12.24 -24.01 -46.89
C GLN A 161 -10.79 -23.76 -46.45
N SER A 162 -9.81 -24.46 -47.05
CA SER A 162 -8.38 -24.25 -46.80
C SER A 162 -7.90 -22.83 -47.12
N GLU A 163 -8.52 -22.12 -48.07
CA GLU A 163 -8.19 -20.71 -48.34
C GLU A 163 -8.73 -19.79 -47.24
N VAL A 164 -9.94 -20.06 -46.73
CA VAL A 164 -10.53 -19.36 -45.58
C VAL A 164 -9.68 -19.60 -44.32
N ASP A 165 -9.33 -20.85 -44.04
CA ASP A 165 -8.49 -21.24 -42.89
C ASP A 165 -7.07 -20.65 -42.98
N SER A 166 -6.55 -20.45 -44.19
CA SER A 166 -5.28 -19.74 -44.42
C SER A 166 -5.39 -18.21 -44.26
N CYS A 167 -6.61 -17.65 -44.29
CA CYS A 167 -6.86 -16.22 -44.27
C CYS A 167 -7.11 -15.71 -42.83
N THR A 168 -6.08 -15.81 -41.99
CA THR A 168 -6.14 -15.45 -40.56
C THR A 168 -5.15 -14.35 -40.20
N GLY A 169 -5.38 -13.70 -39.05
CA GLY A 169 -4.56 -12.60 -38.56
C GLY A 169 -4.85 -11.25 -39.22
N LEU A 170 -4.01 -10.25 -38.94
CA LEU A 170 -4.23 -8.86 -39.38
C LEU A 170 -3.83 -8.60 -40.84
N ASP A 171 -3.19 -9.56 -41.50
CA ASP A 171 -2.73 -9.49 -42.89
C ASP A 171 -3.57 -10.30 -43.87
N CYS A 172 -4.74 -10.82 -43.46
CA CYS A 172 -5.75 -11.32 -44.38
C CYS A 172 -7.16 -10.91 -43.97
N THR A 173 -8.05 -10.71 -44.94
CA THR A 173 -9.49 -10.56 -44.69
C THR A 173 -10.30 -11.20 -45.82
N THR A 174 -11.38 -11.88 -45.45
CA THR A 174 -12.40 -12.38 -46.37
C THR A 174 -13.59 -11.43 -46.43
N CYS A 175 -14.30 -11.42 -47.57
CA CYS A 175 -15.55 -10.66 -47.71
C CYS A 175 -16.54 -11.36 -48.65
N THR A 176 -17.78 -10.87 -48.65
CA THR A 176 -18.89 -11.35 -49.48
C THR A 176 -19.44 -10.26 -50.41
N GLY A 177 -19.96 -10.67 -51.56
CA GLY A 177 -20.49 -9.81 -52.63
C GLY A 177 -19.49 -9.57 -53.77
N SER A 178 -20.01 -9.44 -55.00
CA SER A 178 -19.21 -9.23 -56.21
C SER A 178 -18.23 -8.06 -56.09
N GLY A 179 -16.94 -8.35 -56.19
CA GLY A 179 -15.85 -7.39 -56.09
C GLY A 179 -15.72 -6.70 -54.74
N CYS A 180 -16.18 -7.33 -53.64
CA CYS A 180 -16.06 -6.80 -52.28
C CYS A 180 -14.61 -6.51 -51.88
N ASN A 181 -13.66 -7.28 -52.43
CA ASN A 181 -12.22 -7.17 -52.17
C ASN A 181 -11.52 -6.04 -52.96
N ARG A 182 -12.29 -5.10 -53.55
CA ARG A 182 -11.77 -3.87 -54.21
C ARG A 182 -11.61 -2.68 -53.27
N LYS A 183 -11.76 -2.89 -51.96
CA LYS A 183 -11.45 -1.91 -50.91
C LYS A 183 -9.96 -1.88 -50.61
N GLU A 184 -9.51 -0.81 -49.98
CA GLU A 184 -8.17 -0.72 -49.41
C GLU A 184 -7.90 -1.88 -48.43
N PHE A 185 -6.68 -2.42 -48.41
CA PHE A 185 -6.32 -3.50 -47.49
C PHE A 185 -4.84 -3.46 -47.03
N PRO A 186 -4.58 -3.57 -45.71
CA PRO A 186 -5.50 -3.40 -44.59
C PRO A 186 -6.25 -2.05 -44.62
N ALA A 187 -7.24 -1.87 -43.75
CA ALA A 187 -7.83 -0.54 -43.54
C ALA A 187 -6.74 0.43 -43.05
N ASP A 188 -6.83 1.69 -43.47
CA ASP A 188 -5.84 2.75 -43.19
C ASP A 188 -4.40 2.35 -43.53
N ARG A 189 -4.23 1.66 -44.67
CA ARG A 189 -2.93 1.21 -45.19
C ARG A 189 -1.99 2.41 -45.26
N ILE A 190 -0.82 2.28 -44.65
CA ILE A 190 0.16 3.37 -44.56
C ILE A 190 0.47 3.93 -45.96
N GLN A 191 0.15 5.21 -46.12
CA GLN A 191 0.29 5.98 -47.35
C GLN A 191 1.03 7.27 -46.99
N CYS A 192 2.11 7.55 -47.71
CA CYS A 192 2.97 8.70 -47.44
C CYS A 192 3.05 9.62 -48.65
N VAL A 193 3.24 10.90 -48.39
CA VAL A 193 3.74 11.85 -49.38
C VAL A 193 5.13 11.41 -49.81
N ARG A 194 5.41 11.46 -51.13
CA ARG A 194 6.71 11.14 -51.72
C ARG A 194 7.23 12.28 -52.60
N CYS A 195 8.43 12.78 -52.31
CA CYS A 195 9.11 13.83 -53.08
C CYS A 195 10.59 13.94 -52.66
N ASP A 196 11.44 14.50 -53.51
CA ASP A 196 12.90 14.61 -53.27
C ASP A 196 13.53 15.93 -53.78
N ASP A 197 12.78 17.03 -53.70
CA ASP A 197 13.30 18.36 -54.02
C ASP A 197 12.65 19.47 -53.18
N ALA A 198 13.35 20.61 -53.09
CA ALA A 198 12.98 21.73 -52.23
C ALA A 198 11.74 22.52 -52.71
N VAL A 199 11.26 22.31 -53.93
CA VAL A 199 10.07 22.97 -54.49
C VAL A 199 8.83 22.09 -54.29
N SER A 200 8.88 20.84 -54.73
CA SER A 200 7.73 19.93 -54.61
C SER A 200 7.38 19.66 -53.14
N CYS A 201 8.36 19.27 -52.31
CA CYS A 201 8.14 18.86 -50.92
C CYS A 201 7.61 19.93 -49.97
N ASN A 202 7.52 21.19 -50.40
CA ASN A 202 7.02 22.32 -49.61
C ASN A 202 5.72 22.92 -50.21
N THR A 203 4.98 22.14 -51.00
CA THR A 203 3.68 22.54 -51.60
C THR A 203 2.60 21.47 -51.38
N ASP A 204 1.35 21.89 -51.36
CA ASP A 204 0.18 21.01 -51.09
C ASP A 204 -0.09 19.99 -52.21
N ALA A 205 0.54 20.15 -53.38
CA ALA A 205 0.32 19.34 -54.58
C ALA A 205 1.35 18.21 -54.75
N THR A 206 1.73 17.56 -53.65
CA THR A 206 2.72 16.47 -53.67
C THR A 206 2.09 15.09 -53.97
N PRO A 207 2.77 14.22 -54.74
CA PRO A 207 2.26 12.88 -55.02
C PRO A 207 2.37 11.99 -53.78
N THR A 208 1.41 11.09 -53.61
CA THR A 208 1.35 10.14 -52.50
C THR A 208 1.50 8.70 -53.01
N ALA A 209 1.98 7.81 -52.16
CA ALA A 209 2.04 6.37 -52.46
C ALA A 209 1.86 5.55 -51.18
N TYR A 210 1.26 4.37 -51.32
CA TYR A 210 1.25 3.36 -50.25
C TYR A 210 2.66 2.78 -50.07
N CYS A 211 3.02 2.47 -48.83
CA CYS A 211 4.28 1.79 -48.54
C CYS A 211 4.14 0.29 -48.81
N ALA A 212 5.23 -0.32 -49.29
CA ALA A 212 5.25 -1.72 -49.70
C ALA A 212 5.00 -2.67 -48.52
N ASN A 213 5.57 -2.35 -47.35
CA ASN A 213 5.27 -3.02 -46.09
C ASN A 213 4.03 -2.43 -45.41
N VAL A 214 3.33 -3.22 -44.58
CA VAL A 214 2.20 -2.77 -43.75
C VAL A 214 2.63 -1.96 -42.52
N ASN A 215 3.82 -2.24 -41.99
CA ASN A 215 4.36 -1.65 -40.76
C ASN A 215 5.44 -0.58 -41.04
N ASP A 216 5.54 -0.12 -42.30
CA ASP A 216 6.38 1.03 -42.66
C ASP A 216 5.81 2.32 -42.01
N VAL A 217 6.62 3.37 -41.98
CA VAL A 217 6.25 4.67 -41.41
C VAL A 217 6.64 5.79 -42.36
N CYS A 218 5.92 6.90 -42.31
CA CYS A 218 6.24 8.07 -43.12
C CYS A 218 7.38 8.88 -42.50
N VAL A 219 8.21 9.47 -43.36
CA VAL A 219 9.32 10.35 -42.96
C VAL A 219 9.21 11.68 -43.71
N THR A 220 9.49 12.78 -43.02
CA THR A 220 9.91 14.05 -43.62
C THR A 220 11.32 14.37 -43.13
N MET A 221 12.29 14.29 -44.04
CA MET A 221 13.70 14.55 -43.76
C MET A 221 14.13 15.91 -44.35
N ARG A 222 15.06 16.61 -43.69
CA ARG A 222 15.77 17.75 -44.28
C ARG A 222 17.27 17.48 -44.35
N ARG A 223 17.82 17.45 -45.56
CA ARG A 223 19.27 17.23 -45.77
C ARG A 223 20.08 18.50 -45.51
N THR A 224 21.40 18.36 -45.33
CA THR A 224 22.34 19.46 -45.03
C THR A 224 22.39 20.58 -46.08
N ASN A 225 22.00 20.30 -47.34
CA ASN A 225 21.86 21.31 -48.39
C ASN A 225 20.57 22.13 -48.29
N GLY A 226 19.72 21.85 -47.30
CA GLY A 226 18.44 22.52 -47.06
C GLY A 226 17.22 21.84 -47.70
N ASN A 227 17.42 20.87 -48.61
CA ASN A 227 16.33 20.18 -49.31
C ASN A 227 15.51 19.31 -48.36
N THR A 228 14.19 19.43 -48.46
CA THR A 228 13.24 18.48 -47.87
C THR A 228 13.13 17.24 -48.76
N MET A 229 12.99 16.06 -48.15
CA MET A 229 12.54 14.81 -48.77
C MET A 229 11.33 14.29 -47.99
N LYS A 230 10.37 13.68 -48.67
CA LYS A 230 9.28 12.91 -48.03
C LYS A 230 9.24 11.51 -48.64
N SER A 231 9.09 10.48 -47.81
CA SER A 231 9.02 9.07 -48.25
C SER A 231 8.42 8.17 -47.18
N CYS A 232 8.10 6.92 -47.53
CA CYS A 232 8.09 5.81 -46.58
C CYS A 232 9.53 5.50 -46.11
N ARG A 233 9.73 5.03 -44.87
CA ARG A 233 11.03 4.82 -44.24
C ARG A 233 11.82 3.67 -44.88
N LEU A 234 11.18 2.53 -45.17
CA LEU A 234 11.86 1.41 -45.83
C LEU A 234 12.21 1.70 -47.31
N ALA A 235 11.62 2.75 -47.89
CA ALA A 235 11.93 3.24 -49.24
C ALA A 235 13.02 4.34 -49.27
N LEU A 236 13.64 4.68 -48.13
CA LEU A 236 14.80 5.58 -48.07
C LEU A 236 16.08 4.88 -48.54
N THR A 237 17.06 5.65 -49.04
CA THR A 237 18.38 5.08 -49.33
C THR A 237 19.15 4.76 -48.04
N ALA A 238 20.13 3.85 -48.11
CA ALA A 238 21.01 3.58 -46.97
C ALA A 238 21.74 4.84 -46.46
N THR A 239 22.04 5.79 -47.35
CA THR A 239 22.62 7.09 -47.00
C THR A 239 21.64 7.96 -46.20
N ASP A 240 20.38 8.03 -46.63
CA ASP A 240 19.35 8.83 -45.97
C ASP A 240 18.95 8.22 -44.62
N LEU A 241 18.86 6.88 -44.52
CA LEU A 241 18.68 6.16 -43.24
C LEU A 241 19.82 6.46 -42.26
N THR A 242 21.07 6.41 -42.73
CA THR A 242 22.26 6.73 -41.91
C THR A 242 22.25 8.19 -41.47
N PHE A 243 21.81 9.11 -42.35
CA PHE A 243 21.65 10.52 -42.02
C PHE A 243 20.62 10.74 -40.90
N CYS A 244 19.44 10.13 -40.99
CA CYS A 244 18.41 10.25 -39.95
C CYS A 244 18.86 9.68 -38.60
N ALA A 245 19.52 8.51 -38.60
CA ALA A 245 20.06 7.91 -37.37
C ALA A 245 21.11 8.81 -36.69
N ALA A 246 21.90 9.55 -37.47
CA ALA A 246 22.88 10.50 -36.95
C ALA A 246 22.30 11.90 -36.64
N ASN A 247 21.11 12.24 -37.15
CA ASN A 247 20.50 13.58 -37.04
C ASN A 247 18.98 13.50 -36.77
N PRO A 248 18.52 13.00 -35.60
CA PRO A 248 17.09 12.79 -35.35
C PRO A 248 16.22 14.05 -35.54
N SER A 249 16.69 15.23 -35.11
CA SER A 249 15.99 16.51 -35.29
C SER A 249 15.90 17.01 -36.74
N GLN A 250 16.46 16.26 -37.70
CA GLN A 250 16.32 16.52 -39.14
C GLN A 250 15.40 15.50 -39.83
N CYS A 251 14.80 14.54 -39.12
CA CYS A 251 13.91 13.52 -39.68
C CYS A 251 12.67 13.30 -38.80
N ASN A 252 11.56 13.91 -39.19
CA ASN A 252 10.27 13.73 -38.52
C ASN A 252 9.65 12.41 -39.02
N VAL A 253 9.48 11.45 -38.13
CA VAL A 253 8.85 10.15 -38.40
C VAL A 253 7.40 10.18 -37.92
N CYS A 254 6.47 9.56 -38.65
CA CYS A 254 5.07 9.46 -38.22
C CYS A 254 4.39 8.19 -38.78
N GLY A 255 3.41 7.65 -38.04
CA GLY A 255 2.84 6.32 -38.26
C GLY A 255 1.42 6.28 -38.87
N LYS A 256 0.68 7.40 -38.87
CA LYS A 256 -0.70 7.44 -39.38
C LYS A 256 -0.74 7.75 -40.88
N LYS A 257 -1.81 7.32 -41.55
CA LYS A 257 -1.99 7.53 -42.99
C LYS A 257 -1.93 9.03 -43.35
N LEU A 258 -1.04 9.38 -44.29
CA LEU A 258 -0.76 10.74 -44.76
C LEU A 258 -0.30 11.74 -43.67
N CYS A 259 0.23 11.25 -42.55
CA CYS A 259 0.75 12.09 -41.45
C CYS A 259 1.89 13.03 -41.90
N ASN A 260 2.69 12.64 -42.90
CA ASN A 260 3.82 13.43 -43.40
C ASN A 260 3.41 14.53 -44.42
N THR A 261 2.16 14.97 -44.43
CA THR A 261 1.67 16.06 -45.27
C THR A 261 2.20 17.44 -44.85
N ALA A 262 2.31 17.71 -43.55
CA ALA A 262 2.80 18.99 -43.04
C ALA A 262 4.23 19.35 -43.51
N ALA A 263 4.53 20.65 -43.61
CA ALA A 263 5.88 21.13 -43.93
C ALA A 263 6.91 20.67 -42.87
N PHE A 264 8.18 20.54 -43.26
CA PHE A 264 9.23 20.14 -42.31
C PHE A 264 9.37 21.15 -41.16
N SER A 265 9.43 20.63 -39.93
CA SER A 265 9.72 21.42 -38.72
C SER A 265 10.82 20.73 -37.91
N ALA A 266 11.94 21.43 -37.67
CA ALA A 266 13.01 20.98 -36.79
C ALA A 266 12.62 21.01 -35.29
N THR A 267 11.41 21.49 -34.98
CA THR A 267 10.80 21.50 -33.64
C THR A 267 9.39 20.91 -33.72
N ALA A 268 9.22 19.82 -34.49
CA ALA A 268 8.01 19.01 -34.37
C ALA A 268 8.00 18.37 -32.98
N ALA A 269 6.93 18.61 -32.22
CA ALA A 269 6.76 17.97 -30.92
C ALA A 269 6.48 16.47 -31.13
N SER A 270 7.23 15.62 -30.46
CA SER A 270 6.81 14.24 -30.20
C SER A 270 6.13 14.16 -28.85
N THR A 271 5.11 13.31 -28.76
CA THR A 271 4.49 12.93 -27.49
C THR A 271 5.58 12.38 -26.56
N SER A 272 5.56 12.76 -25.29
CA SER A 272 6.40 12.12 -24.27
C SER A 272 5.53 11.26 -23.36
N CYS A 273 5.97 10.04 -23.09
CA CYS A 273 5.19 9.02 -22.39
C CYS A 273 5.99 8.40 -21.25
N TYR A 274 5.29 7.94 -20.22
CA TYR A 274 5.90 7.12 -19.18
C TYR A 274 6.22 5.72 -19.71
N GLN A 275 7.41 5.22 -19.42
CA GLN A 275 7.92 3.95 -19.92
C GLN A 275 8.39 3.03 -18.78
N CYS A 276 7.91 1.79 -18.79
CA CYS A 276 8.28 0.76 -17.81
C CYS A 276 7.85 -0.64 -18.30
N ASP A 277 8.42 -1.68 -17.68
CA ASP A 277 8.10 -3.08 -17.94
C ASP A 277 8.06 -3.87 -16.62
N GLY A 278 7.21 -4.89 -16.56
CA GLY A 278 6.92 -5.73 -15.41
C GLY A 278 6.61 -4.94 -14.12
N THR A 279 7.07 -5.47 -12.99
CA THR A 279 6.94 -4.83 -11.66
C THR A 279 7.70 -3.50 -11.54
N GLY A 280 8.45 -3.07 -12.57
CA GLY A 280 8.96 -1.72 -12.68
C GLY A 280 7.84 -0.67 -12.78
N CYS A 281 6.69 -1.02 -13.35
CA CYS A 281 5.55 -0.12 -13.52
C CYS A 281 4.79 0.22 -12.22
N LEU A 282 5.08 -0.46 -11.12
CA LEU A 282 4.58 -0.15 -9.77
C LEU A 282 5.47 0.84 -9.02
N LYS A 283 6.56 1.34 -9.60
CA LYS A 283 7.45 2.30 -8.93
C LYS A 283 6.98 3.73 -9.20
N SER A 284 7.02 4.57 -8.17
CA SER A 284 6.75 6.02 -8.29
C SER A 284 7.76 6.79 -9.15
N SER A 285 8.91 6.18 -9.47
CA SER A 285 9.94 6.68 -10.40
C SER A 285 9.88 5.96 -11.75
N VAL A 286 8.82 6.19 -12.51
CA VAL A 286 8.71 5.72 -13.91
C VAL A 286 9.55 6.62 -14.84
N ASN A 287 10.21 6.03 -15.83
CA ASN A 287 11.00 6.77 -16.82
C ASN A 287 10.07 7.57 -17.75
N ILE A 288 10.50 8.73 -18.26
CA ILE A 288 9.80 9.48 -19.31
C ILE A 288 10.64 9.41 -20.59
N VAL A 289 10.03 8.97 -21.69
CA VAL A 289 10.64 8.87 -23.01
C VAL A 289 9.88 9.74 -24.01
N SER A 290 10.58 10.47 -24.87
CA SER A 290 9.97 11.13 -26.02
C SER A 290 9.87 10.13 -27.19
N CYS A 291 8.67 9.94 -27.72
CA CYS A 291 8.39 8.91 -28.73
C CYS A 291 9.13 9.15 -30.06
N GLU A 292 9.39 8.06 -30.80
CA GLU A 292 10.04 8.16 -32.11
C GLU A 292 9.14 8.87 -33.14
N ARG A 293 7.82 8.64 -33.07
CA ARG A 293 6.86 9.22 -34.03
C ARG A 293 6.24 10.50 -33.48
N THR A 294 6.07 11.51 -34.33
CA THR A 294 5.43 12.79 -33.97
C THR A 294 3.91 12.69 -33.79
N ASP A 295 3.34 11.52 -34.07
CA ASP A 295 1.92 11.19 -33.95
C ASP A 295 1.68 9.92 -33.12
N ASP A 296 2.68 9.47 -32.37
CA ASP A 296 2.54 8.41 -31.36
C ASP A 296 1.64 8.87 -30.21
N GLU A 297 1.00 7.88 -29.58
CA GLU A 297 0.18 8.04 -28.40
C GLU A 297 0.79 7.21 -27.26
N CYS A 298 0.43 7.50 -26.02
CA CYS A 298 0.95 6.77 -24.87
C CYS A 298 0.03 5.59 -24.53
N PHE A 299 0.61 4.43 -24.21
CA PHE A 299 -0.16 3.25 -23.76
C PHE A 299 0.13 2.87 -22.30
N THR A 300 -0.78 2.12 -21.70
CA THR A 300 -0.54 1.29 -20.51
C THR A 300 -1.26 -0.04 -20.69
N MET A 301 -0.51 -1.13 -20.63
CA MET A 301 -1.05 -2.47 -20.42
C MET A 301 -1.11 -2.79 -18.93
N PHE A 302 -2.09 -3.58 -18.54
CA PHE A 302 -2.32 -4.01 -17.17
C PHE A 302 -2.19 -5.54 -17.04
N THR A 303 -2.21 -6.04 -15.81
CA THR A 303 -2.29 -7.46 -15.47
C THR A 303 -3.09 -7.55 -14.17
N GLY A 304 -4.36 -7.93 -14.28
CA GLY A 304 -5.36 -7.52 -13.29
C GLY A 304 -5.42 -5.99 -13.23
N PHE A 305 -5.49 -5.41 -12.04
CA PHE A 305 -5.46 -3.95 -11.85
C PHE A 305 -4.06 -3.31 -11.85
N ASN A 306 -2.99 -4.11 -11.82
CA ASN A 306 -1.62 -3.61 -11.79
C ASN A 306 -1.15 -3.17 -13.19
N PRO A 307 -0.54 -1.99 -13.37
CA PRO A 307 0.14 -1.64 -14.62
C PRO A 307 1.35 -2.56 -14.83
N SER A 308 1.46 -3.17 -16.02
CA SER A 308 2.46 -4.19 -16.34
C SER A 308 3.45 -3.74 -17.43
N ARG A 309 3.05 -2.86 -18.34
CA ARG A 309 3.94 -2.24 -19.34
C ARG A 309 3.40 -0.88 -19.75
N ARG A 310 4.27 0.12 -19.92
CA ARG A 310 3.94 1.47 -20.41
C ARG A 310 4.97 1.92 -21.44
N GLY A 311 4.56 2.76 -22.39
CA GLY A 311 5.43 3.34 -23.41
C GLY A 311 4.66 4.06 -24.52
N CYS A 312 5.30 4.23 -25.67
CA CYS A 312 4.73 4.80 -26.89
C CYS A 312 4.05 3.72 -27.76
N THR A 313 2.98 4.05 -28.48
CA THR A 313 2.27 3.10 -29.38
C THR A 313 3.15 2.48 -30.47
N SER A 314 4.27 3.11 -30.83
CA SER A 314 5.29 2.56 -31.73
C SER A 314 6.09 1.38 -31.16
N GLU A 315 6.05 1.16 -29.85
CA GLU A 315 6.71 0.03 -29.15
C GLU A 315 5.83 -1.22 -29.06
N LEU A 316 4.57 -1.14 -29.52
CA LEU A 316 3.66 -2.27 -29.63
C LEU A 316 3.76 -2.91 -31.02
N SER A 317 3.73 -4.25 -31.06
CA SER A 317 3.42 -4.97 -32.29
C SER A 317 2.02 -4.61 -32.79
N ARG A 318 1.76 -4.86 -34.08
CA ARG A 318 0.45 -4.56 -34.67
C ARG A 318 -0.64 -5.44 -34.06
N GLU A 319 -0.26 -6.63 -33.62
CA GLU A 319 -1.06 -7.60 -32.87
C GLU A 319 -1.43 -7.08 -31.48
N GLU A 320 -0.45 -6.62 -30.69
CA GLU A 320 -0.68 -5.96 -29.38
C GLU A 320 -1.58 -4.73 -29.54
N LEU A 321 -1.30 -3.86 -30.51
CA LEU A 321 -2.07 -2.64 -30.76
C LEU A 321 -3.52 -2.94 -31.18
N ALA A 322 -3.76 -4.00 -31.95
CA ALA A 322 -5.10 -4.41 -32.37
C ALA A 322 -5.93 -5.04 -31.24
N VAL A 323 -5.30 -5.65 -30.23
CA VAL A 323 -6.00 -6.15 -29.02
C VAL A 323 -6.02 -5.14 -27.88
N CYS A 324 -5.26 -4.04 -27.96
CA CYS A 324 -5.19 -2.98 -26.96
C CYS A 324 -6.51 -2.19 -26.87
N THR A 325 -7.50 -2.79 -26.19
CA THR A 325 -8.88 -2.32 -26.10
C THR A 325 -9.48 -2.67 -24.74
N GLY A 326 -10.42 -1.85 -24.26
CA GLY A 326 -11.09 -2.09 -22.98
C GLY A 326 -10.22 -1.73 -21.77
N PRO A 327 -10.39 -2.41 -20.61
CA PRO A 327 -9.66 -2.07 -19.39
C PRO A 327 -8.20 -2.54 -19.40
N GLU A 328 -7.90 -3.72 -19.96
CA GLU A 328 -6.57 -4.34 -19.89
C GLU A 328 -5.47 -3.59 -20.67
N CYS A 329 -5.84 -2.67 -21.57
CA CYS A 329 -4.92 -1.79 -22.25
C CYS A 329 -5.58 -0.45 -22.59
N ALA A 330 -5.01 0.64 -22.06
CA ALA A 330 -5.47 2.01 -22.28
C ALA A 330 -4.49 2.78 -23.18
N ILE A 331 -5.01 3.57 -24.11
CA ILE A 331 -4.26 4.50 -24.96
C ILE A 331 -4.75 5.93 -24.69
N CYS A 332 -3.85 6.91 -24.67
CA CYS A 332 -4.18 8.33 -24.56
C CYS A 332 -3.19 9.21 -25.35
N SER A 333 -3.70 10.32 -25.91
CA SER A 333 -2.99 11.11 -26.93
C SER A 333 -2.27 12.37 -26.39
N GLU A 334 -2.43 12.68 -25.10
CA GLU A 334 -1.73 13.79 -24.44
C GLU A 334 -0.33 13.34 -23.98
N SER A 335 0.64 14.27 -23.85
CA SER A 335 1.93 13.90 -23.25
C SER A 335 1.76 13.62 -21.76
N GLU A 336 2.51 12.65 -21.24
CA GLU A 336 2.54 12.23 -19.83
C GLU A 336 1.17 11.70 -19.30
N CYS A 337 0.22 11.43 -20.19
CA CYS A 337 -1.14 11.00 -19.82
C CYS A 337 -1.22 9.59 -19.23
N ASN A 338 -0.28 8.70 -19.57
CA ASN A 338 -0.33 7.28 -19.26
C ASN A 338 0.13 6.95 -17.82
N LEU A 339 -0.34 7.71 -16.83
CA LEU A 339 -0.28 7.37 -15.40
C LEU A 339 -1.65 7.05 -14.78
N GLN A 340 -2.71 6.96 -15.58
CA GLN A 340 -4.01 6.52 -15.08
C GLN A 340 -4.00 5.04 -14.65
N SER A 341 -4.93 4.70 -13.76
CA SER A 341 -5.29 3.30 -13.44
C SER A 341 -6.01 2.63 -14.62
N ARG A 342 -6.35 1.35 -14.43
CA ARG A 342 -7.39 0.69 -15.21
C ARG A 342 -8.71 1.46 -15.11
N SER A 343 -9.48 1.54 -16.19
CA SER A 343 -10.68 2.38 -16.28
C SER A 343 -11.83 1.94 -15.37
N ASP A 344 -11.83 0.66 -14.99
CA ASP A 344 -12.73 0.00 -14.04
C ASP A 344 -12.16 -0.10 -12.61
N HIS A 345 -10.92 0.37 -12.37
CA HIS A 345 -10.38 0.52 -11.01
C HIS A 345 -11.07 1.70 -10.31
N ARG A 346 -12.27 1.43 -9.78
CA ARG A 346 -13.21 2.46 -9.33
C ARG A 346 -13.78 2.16 -7.96
N CYS A 347 -13.58 3.08 -7.02
CA CYS A 347 -13.94 2.93 -5.60
C CYS A 347 -14.80 4.09 -5.11
N ALA A 348 -15.60 3.85 -4.06
CA ALA A 348 -16.26 4.93 -3.33
C ALA A 348 -15.22 5.75 -2.58
N HIS A 349 -15.25 7.08 -2.74
CA HIS A 349 -14.28 7.99 -2.12
C HIS A 349 -14.97 9.09 -1.28
N CYS A 350 -14.74 9.07 0.03
CA CYS A 350 -15.27 10.06 0.98
C CYS A 350 -14.50 10.04 2.31
N SER A 351 -14.68 11.09 3.13
CA SER A 351 -14.25 11.13 4.53
C SER A 351 -15.29 11.87 5.37
N THR A 352 -15.61 11.37 6.57
CA THR A 352 -16.62 11.98 7.45
C THR A 352 -16.25 13.36 8.00
N VAL A 353 -15.02 13.82 7.77
CA VAL A 353 -14.62 15.23 7.97
C VAL A 353 -15.35 16.17 7.01
N ASN A 354 -15.62 15.69 5.78
CA ASN A 354 -16.18 16.50 4.69
C ASN A 354 -17.64 16.11 4.36
N ASP A 355 -18.01 14.84 4.52
CA ASP A 355 -19.37 14.33 4.27
C ASP A 355 -19.82 13.33 5.34
N ALA A 356 -20.82 13.71 6.14
CA ALA A 356 -21.38 12.85 7.19
C ALA A 356 -22.03 11.57 6.64
N ASN A 357 -22.48 11.56 5.38
CA ASN A 357 -23.08 10.37 4.75
C ASN A 357 -22.04 9.27 4.46
N CYS A 358 -20.75 9.57 4.54
CA CYS A 358 -19.67 8.60 4.35
C CYS A 358 -19.74 7.40 5.32
N ILE A 359 -20.38 7.53 6.49
CA ILE A 359 -20.71 6.38 7.36
C ILE A 359 -21.70 5.44 6.67
N ALA A 360 -22.85 5.97 6.27
CA ALA A 360 -24.00 5.24 5.78
C ALA A 360 -24.73 6.07 4.70
N PRO A 361 -24.41 5.87 3.40
CA PRO A 361 -25.01 6.65 2.32
C PRO A 361 -26.52 6.37 2.21
N ALA A 362 -27.32 7.43 2.27
CA ALA A 362 -28.77 7.35 2.21
C ALA A 362 -29.30 7.93 0.89
N THR A 363 -29.79 7.06 0.00
CA THR A 363 -30.37 7.34 -1.34
C THR A 363 -29.47 8.03 -2.37
N GLU A 364 -28.58 8.94 -1.98
CA GLU A 364 -27.51 9.44 -2.82
C GLU A 364 -26.33 8.45 -2.75
N ALA A 365 -25.84 8.01 -3.91
CA ALA A 365 -24.70 7.09 -3.97
C ALA A 365 -23.40 7.85 -3.65
N LEU A 366 -22.50 7.21 -2.90
CA LEU A 366 -21.15 7.73 -2.69
C LEU A 366 -20.45 7.97 -4.04
N ASN A 367 -19.63 9.01 -4.13
CA ASN A 367 -18.87 9.32 -5.34
C ASN A 367 -17.92 8.16 -5.69
N ILE A 368 -18.22 7.46 -6.80
CA ILE A 368 -17.41 6.36 -7.33
C ILE A 368 -16.39 6.92 -8.32
N VAL A 369 -15.18 7.19 -7.81
CA VAL A 369 -14.07 7.80 -8.57
C VAL A 369 -13.19 6.74 -9.21
N GLN A 370 -12.52 7.09 -10.31
CA GLN A 370 -11.37 6.32 -10.79
C GLN A 370 -10.16 6.53 -9.88
N CYS A 371 -9.46 5.44 -9.60
CA CYS A 371 -8.33 5.42 -8.69
C CYS A 371 -7.04 5.98 -9.32
N PRO A 372 -6.06 6.43 -8.52
CA PRO A 372 -4.69 6.60 -8.99
C PRO A 372 -4.14 5.25 -9.49
N ALA A 373 -3.16 5.28 -10.41
CA ALA A 373 -2.45 4.05 -10.75
C ALA A 373 -1.76 3.43 -9.52
N PRO A 374 -1.83 2.10 -9.34
CA PRO A 374 -1.13 1.41 -8.26
C PRO A 374 0.39 1.61 -8.29
N THR A 375 0.94 1.90 -7.12
CA THR A 375 2.37 1.92 -6.78
C THR A 375 2.75 0.79 -5.81
N THR A 376 1.83 -0.15 -5.63
CA THR A 376 1.96 -1.42 -4.89
C THR A 376 1.14 -2.46 -5.64
N ASP A 377 1.39 -3.74 -5.39
CA ASP A 377 0.51 -4.79 -5.91
C ASP A 377 -0.91 -4.64 -5.31
N VAL A 378 -1.93 -4.61 -6.18
CA VAL A 378 -3.35 -4.56 -5.83
C VAL A 378 -4.15 -5.69 -6.49
N SER A 379 -3.53 -6.86 -6.72
CA SER A 379 -4.20 -8.03 -7.32
C SER A 379 -5.38 -8.50 -6.45
N ASP A 380 -5.15 -8.64 -5.14
CA ASP A 380 -6.14 -9.23 -4.22
C ASP A 380 -7.24 -8.24 -3.79
N VAL A 381 -6.92 -6.95 -3.68
CA VAL A 381 -7.82 -5.91 -3.14
C VAL A 381 -7.54 -4.55 -3.77
N GLN A 382 -8.59 -3.80 -4.10
CA GLN A 382 -8.46 -2.51 -4.81
C GLN A 382 -9.10 -1.32 -4.09
N CYS A 383 -10.10 -1.55 -3.24
CA CYS A 383 -10.78 -0.51 -2.47
C CYS A 383 -10.71 -0.78 -0.97
N LEU A 384 -10.77 0.29 -0.17
CA LEU A 384 -10.78 0.22 1.30
C LEU A 384 -11.89 1.09 1.92
N THR A 385 -12.32 0.70 3.12
CA THR A 385 -12.97 1.55 4.11
C THR A 385 -12.19 1.44 5.41
N LYS A 386 -11.81 2.56 6.02
CA LYS A 386 -11.04 2.59 7.29
C LYS A 386 -11.61 3.58 8.29
N ILE A 387 -11.21 3.40 9.55
CA ILE A 387 -11.52 4.30 10.66
C ILE A 387 -10.21 4.94 11.14
N VAL A 388 -10.18 6.27 11.16
CA VAL A 388 -9.02 7.07 11.56
C VAL A 388 -9.38 7.82 12.86
N GLY A 389 -8.48 7.79 13.85
CA GLY A 389 -8.70 8.45 15.13
C GLY A 389 -9.99 8.00 15.83
N ASP A 390 -10.30 6.71 15.76
CA ASP A 390 -11.48 6.04 16.33
C ASP A 390 -12.85 6.64 15.97
N SER A 391 -12.94 7.56 15.00
CA SER A 391 -14.13 8.39 14.81
C SER A 391 -14.35 8.95 13.40
N VAL A 392 -13.30 9.08 12.60
CA VAL A 392 -13.41 9.47 11.18
C VAL A 392 -13.53 8.20 10.35
N THR A 393 -14.55 8.10 9.49
CA THR A 393 -14.62 7.01 8.49
C THR A 393 -14.17 7.56 7.14
N GLU A 394 -13.24 6.85 6.52
CA GLU A 394 -12.71 7.17 5.20
C GLU A 394 -12.93 5.99 4.26
N ARG A 395 -13.27 6.30 3.00
CA ARG A 395 -13.42 5.33 1.92
C ARG A 395 -12.56 5.80 0.75
N GLY A 396 -11.88 4.88 0.09
CA GLY A 396 -11.03 5.20 -1.05
C GLY A 396 -10.43 3.99 -1.74
N CYS A 397 -9.45 4.26 -2.59
CA CYS A 397 -8.67 3.27 -3.32
C CYS A 397 -7.50 2.76 -2.49
N ILE A 398 -6.98 1.59 -2.87
CA ILE A 398 -5.62 1.15 -2.52
C ILE A 398 -4.73 1.53 -3.72
N SER A 399 -3.69 2.31 -3.46
CA SER A 399 -2.82 2.92 -4.48
C SER A 399 -1.34 2.90 -4.09
N GLY A 400 -1.02 2.82 -2.80
CA GLY A 400 0.33 2.61 -2.27
C GLY A 400 0.28 1.78 -0.99
N SER A 401 1.43 1.21 -0.59
CA SER A 401 1.52 0.42 0.65
C SER A 401 1.16 1.20 1.92
N SER A 402 1.24 2.53 1.86
CA SER A 402 0.74 3.47 2.88
C SER A 402 -0.75 3.29 3.21
N ASP A 403 -1.55 2.93 2.21
CA ASP A 403 -3.01 2.92 2.31
C ASP A 403 -3.50 1.75 3.18
N LEU A 404 -2.69 0.68 3.23
CA LEU A 404 -2.89 -0.53 4.02
C LEU A 404 -2.26 -0.47 5.42
N LEU A 405 -1.43 0.53 5.76
CA LEU A 405 -0.76 0.60 7.08
C LEU A 405 -1.75 0.67 8.27
N SER A 406 -2.96 1.16 8.04
CA SER A 406 -4.06 1.19 9.03
C SER A 406 -4.95 -0.06 9.02
N CYS A 407 -4.65 -1.04 8.16
CA CYS A 407 -5.45 -2.24 7.95
C CYS A 407 -4.73 -3.47 8.55
N ALA A 408 -4.79 -3.57 9.88
CA ALA A 408 -4.27 -4.71 10.62
C ALA A 408 -5.05 -6.01 10.31
N GLU A 409 -4.42 -7.17 10.54
CA GLU A 409 -5.01 -8.50 10.29
C GLU A 409 -6.32 -8.77 11.06
N ASP A 410 -6.64 -7.99 12.10
CA ASP A 410 -7.89 -8.12 12.87
C ASP A 410 -9.13 -7.59 12.14
N GLY A 411 -8.95 -6.81 11.07
CA GLY A 411 -10.05 -6.19 10.31
C GLY A 411 -10.92 -5.22 11.12
N HIS A 412 -10.52 -4.81 12.32
CA HIS A 412 -11.36 -4.02 13.21
C HIS A 412 -11.50 -2.58 12.74
N ASN A 413 -10.38 -1.92 12.42
CA ASN A 413 -10.36 -0.53 11.95
C ASN A 413 -10.38 -0.37 10.42
N CYS A 414 -10.36 -1.46 9.65
CA CYS A 414 -10.36 -1.41 8.19
C CYS A 414 -10.99 -2.66 7.57
N ALA A 415 -11.74 -2.47 6.49
CA ALA A 415 -12.14 -3.52 5.55
C ALA A 415 -11.69 -3.15 4.13
N THR A 416 -11.11 -4.12 3.44
CA THR A 416 -10.76 -4.06 2.01
C THR A 416 -11.75 -4.91 1.21
N CYS A 417 -11.84 -4.67 -0.10
CA CYS A 417 -12.70 -5.44 -1.00
C CYS A 417 -12.13 -5.53 -2.43
N ASN A 418 -12.62 -6.50 -3.19
CA ASN A 418 -12.13 -6.85 -4.52
C ASN A 418 -13.18 -6.55 -5.61
N ILE A 419 -12.81 -5.72 -6.58
CA ILE A 419 -13.68 -5.25 -7.67
C ILE A 419 -14.06 -6.38 -8.64
N GLU A 420 -13.20 -7.37 -8.86
CA GLU A 420 -13.50 -8.51 -9.75
C GLU A 420 -14.64 -9.38 -9.17
N SER A 421 -14.68 -9.55 -7.85
CA SER A 421 -15.73 -10.33 -7.18
C SER A 421 -16.95 -9.53 -6.70
N GLU A 422 -16.80 -8.23 -6.41
CA GLU A 422 -17.84 -7.40 -5.75
C GLU A 422 -18.30 -6.19 -6.59
N GLY A 423 -17.59 -5.86 -7.66
CA GLY A 423 -17.88 -4.75 -8.59
C GLY A 423 -17.36 -3.38 -8.15
N GLU A 424 -17.51 -2.40 -9.05
CA GLU A 424 -17.12 -1.00 -8.79
C GLU A 424 -17.74 -0.48 -7.48
N GLY A 425 -16.92 0.18 -6.65
CA GLY A 425 -17.39 0.75 -5.40
C GLY A 425 -17.84 -0.29 -4.37
N CYS A 426 -17.27 -1.50 -4.38
CA CYS A 426 -17.50 -2.54 -3.36
C CYS A 426 -17.45 -1.98 -1.92
N ASN A 427 -16.54 -1.04 -1.67
CA ASN A 427 -16.31 -0.36 -0.39
C ASN A 427 -17.42 0.65 0.00
N ARG A 428 -18.66 0.49 -0.47
CA ARG A 428 -19.84 1.30 -0.14
C ARG A 428 -20.67 0.79 1.04
N ALA A 429 -20.46 -0.45 1.48
CA ALA A 429 -21.23 -1.06 2.56
C ALA A 429 -21.01 -0.37 3.91
N LEU A 430 -21.96 -0.47 4.85
CA LEU A 430 -21.78 0.01 6.22
C LEU A 430 -20.59 -0.70 6.87
N PHE A 431 -19.63 0.07 7.40
CA PHE A 431 -18.45 -0.48 8.08
C PHE A 431 -18.29 0.08 9.51
N PRO A 432 -18.02 -0.78 10.51
CA PRO A 432 -18.29 -2.22 10.49
C PRO A 432 -19.81 -2.48 10.36
N SER A 433 -20.21 -3.69 9.98
CA SER A 433 -21.63 -3.99 9.68
C SER A 433 -22.57 -3.89 10.88
N ASP A 434 -22.03 -3.95 12.09
CA ASP A 434 -22.70 -3.88 13.39
C ASP A 434 -22.49 -2.52 14.11
N ARG A 435 -21.97 -1.50 13.41
CA ARG A 435 -21.66 -0.15 13.93
C ARG A 435 -22.76 0.39 14.85
N ARG A 436 -22.37 0.78 16.07
CA ARG A 436 -23.25 1.30 17.13
C ARG A 436 -24.27 2.31 16.59
N ARG A 437 -25.54 2.08 16.95
CA ARG A 437 -26.63 3.03 16.73
C ARG A 437 -27.16 3.56 18.05
N CYS A 438 -27.29 4.87 18.17
CA CYS A 438 -27.86 5.53 19.34
C CYS A 438 -29.04 6.43 18.95
N THR A 439 -29.82 6.82 19.94
CA THR A 439 -30.69 8.00 19.76
C THR A 439 -29.82 9.25 19.89
N ILE A 440 -29.80 10.09 18.87
CA ILE A 440 -29.09 11.39 18.87
C ILE A 440 -30.15 12.49 18.81
N GLY A 441 -30.24 13.31 19.86
CA GLY A 441 -31.35 14.24 20.06
C GLY A 441 -32.69 13.50 20.16
N THR A 442 -33.48 13.58 19.08
CA THR A 442 -34.75 12.86 18.87
C THR A 442 -34.68 11.77 17.80
N THR A 443 -33.57 11.67 17.05
CA THR A 443 -33.40 10.71 15.95
C THR A 443 -32.90 9.37 16.48
N ALA A 444 -33.73 8.33 16.41
CA ALA A 444 -33.33 6.95 16.69
C ALA A 444 -32.55 6.34 15.51
N ASN A 445 -31.79 5.27 15.77
CA ASN A 445 -30.97 4.54 14.80
C ASN A 445 -29.83 5.35 14.14
N ALA A 446 -29.42 6.48 14.72
CA ALA A 446 -28.30 7.27 14.20
C ALA A 446 -26.97 6.58 14.54
N PHE A 447 -26.13 6.36 13.53
CA PHE A 447 -24.81 5.74 13.71
C PHE A 447 -23.84 6.65 14.47
N CYS A 448 -23.03 6.05 15.34
CA CYS A 448 -21.98 6.78 16.04
C CYS A 448 -20.70 6.95 15.19
N PRO A 449 -19.96 8.07 15.35
CA PRO A 449 -18.67 8.25 14.71
C PRO A 449 -17.68 7.14 15.08
N ASN A 450 -17.57 6.82 16.37
CA ASN A 450 -16.91 5.60 16.82
C ASN A 450 -17.87 4.39 16.70
N PRO A 451 -17.48 3.25 16.09
CA PRO A 451 -18.37 2.10 15.96
C PRO A 451 -18.69 1.33 17.23
N TRP A 452 -17.81 1.39 18.23
CA TRP A 452 -17.89 0.62 19.48
C TRP A 452 -18.37 1.47 20.65
N ASP A 453 -18.82 2.70 20.37
CA ASP A 453 -19.14 3.74 21.33
C ASP A 453 -20.26 3.38 22.32
N ASP A 454 -20.33 4.13 23.43
CA ASP A 454 -21.51 4.13 24.31
C ASP A 454 -22.56 5.12 23.80
N CYS A 455 -23.83 4.75 23.94
CA CYS A 455 -24.92 5.72 23.91
C CYS A 455 -24.98 6.49 25.22
N VAL A 456 -25.13 7.82 25.13
CA VAL A 456 -25.19 8.73 26.28
C VAL A 456 -26.56 9.37 26.39
N GLN A 457 -27.03 9.50 27.63
CA GLN A 457 -28.04 10.48 28.00
C GLN A 457 -27.53 11.32 29.17
N LEU A 458 -27.53 12.65 29.06
CA LEU A 458 -27.10 13.56 30.13
C LEU A 458 -28.12 14.65 30.41
N LEU A 459 -28.15 15.15 31.64
CA LEU A 459 -29.04 16.22 32.10
C LEU A 459 -28.22 17.38 32.70
N GLN A 460 -28.04 18.44 31.93
CA GLN A 460 -27.25 19.63 32.32
C GLN A 460 -28.15 20.87 32.28
N SER A 461 -28.18 21.63 33.38
CA SER A 461 -29.00 22.86 33.52
C SER A 461 -30.50 22.69 33.19
N GLY A 462 -31.04 21.48 33.35
CA GLY A 462 -32.43 21.13 33.00
C GLY A 462 -32.62 20.62 31.56
N THR A 463 -31.64 20.79 30.68
CA THR A 463 -31.65 20.29 29.30
C THR A 463 -31.17 18.85 29.25
N ARG A 464 -31.97 17.94 28.65
CA ARG A 464 -31.60 16.54 28.42
C ARG A 464 -30.99 16.39 27.01
N LYS A 465 -29.72 15.96 26.90
CA LYS A 465 -29.05 15.63 25.62
C LYS A 465 -28.96 14.10 25.49
N ARG A 466 -29.29 13.58 24.30
CA ARG A 466 -28.99 12.20 23.86
C ARG A 466 -27.94 12.25 22.75
N SER A 467 -26.88 11.45 22.85
CA SER A 467 -25.78 11.42 21.87
C SER A 467 -24.98 10.11 21.96
N CYS A 468 -23.88 10.00 21.22
CA CYS A 468 -22.84 9.00 21.44
C CYS A 468 -21.73 9.59 22.34
N ARG A 469 -20.91 8.75 23.00
CA ARG A 469 -19.91 9.17 23.99
C ARG A 469 -18.66 9.81 23.37
N SER A 470 -18.25 9.41 22.17
CA SER A 470 -17.21 10.11 21.38
C SER A 470 -17.68 11.51 20.94
N SER A 471 -18.99 11.68 20.75
CA SER A 471 -19.62 12.94 20.31
C SER A 471 -19.88 13.96 21.44
N LEU A 472 -19.34 13.73 22.64
CA LEU A 472 -19.38 14.68 23.75
C LEU A 472 -18.25 15.71 23.64
N THR A 473 -18.56 16.98 23.92
CA THR A 473 -17.54 18.04 24.02
C THR A 473 -16.65 17.84 25.25
N ASP A 474 -15.50 18.51 25.33
CA ASP A 474 -14.62 18.43 26.52
C ASP A 474 -15.33 18.95 27.77
N GLN A 475 -16.20 19.95 27.61
CA GLN A 475 -17.04 20.48 28.68
C GLN A 475 -18.10 19.47 29.14
N GLU A 476 -18.71 18.71 28.23
CA GLU A 476 -19.69 17.67 28.56
C GLU A 476 -19.02 16.43 29.17
N ARG A 477 -17.84 16.04 28.70
CA ARG A 477 -17.04 14.97 29.31
C ARG A 477 -16.59 15.35 30.72
N SER A 478 -16.12 16.58 30.92
CA SER A 478 -15.81 17.13 32.25
C SER A 478 -17.04 17.23 33.15
N PHE A 479 -18.20 17.65 32.61
CA PHE A 479 -19.46 17.67 33.35
C PHE A 479 -19.84 16.26 33.84
N CYS A 480 -19.83 15.26 32.96
CA CYS A 480 -20.17 13.89 33.33
C CYS A 480 -19.18 13.26 34.32
N ALA A 481 -17.87 13.56 34.19
CA ALA A 481 -16.86 13.10 35.15
C ALA A 481 -17.09 13.66 36.56
N ASN A 482 -17.51 14.94 36.66
CA ASN A 482 -17.80 15.59 37.94
C ASN A 482 -19.25 15.35 38.45
N ASN A 483 -20.14 14.82 37.60
CA ASN A 483 -21.57 14.65 37.89
C ASN A 483 -22.06 13.28 37.37
N THR A 484 -21.56 12.19 37.93
CA THR A 484 -21.95 10.82 37.53
C THR A 484 -23.46 10.61 37.59
N ASN A 485 -24.14 11.09 38.64
CA ASN A 485 -25.60 11.09 38.77
C ASN A 485 -26.34 12.05 37.80
N ARG A 486 -25.68 12.63 36.80
CA ARG A 486 -26.28 13.45 35.72
C ARG A 486 -26.02 12.91 34.32
N CYS A 487 -25.27 11.82 34.19
CA CYS A 487 -25.00 11.15 32.91
C CYS A 487 -25.24 9.64 33.01
N SER A 488 -25.80 9.06 31.95
CA SER A 488 -26.02 7.62 31.82
C SER A 488 -25.38 7.15 30.52
N PHE A 489 -24.57 6.11 30.63
CA PHE A 489 -23.87 5.45 29.53
C PHE A 489 -24.42 4.03 29.38
N CYS A 490 -24.54 3.54 28.16
CA CYS A 490 -24.97 2.16 27.89
C CYS A 490 -24.53 1.71 26.49
N SER A 491 -24.28 0.41 26.33
CA SER A 491 -23.50 -0.15 25.21
C SER A 491 -24.33 -1.09 24.32
N SER A 492 -25.61 -0.77 24.11
CA SER A 492 -26.50 -1.49 23.19
C SER A 492 -27.36 -0.51 22.37
N ASP A 493 -27.84 -0.95 21.21
CA ASP A 493 -28.42 -0.01 20.24
C ASP A 493 -29.68 0.69 20.76
N ASN A 494 -29.68 2.03 20.66
CA ASN A 494 -30.72 2.94 21.16
C ASN A 494 -31.03 2.81 22.67
N CYS A 495 -30.16 2.23 23.49
CA CYS A 495 -30.39 2.07 24.93
C CYS A 495 -30.62 3.42 25.66
N ASN A 496 -30.12 4.53 25.09
CA ASN A 496 -30.34 5.89 25.59
C ASN A 496 -31.69 6.53 25.18
N ALA A 497 -32.58 5.79 24.51
CA ALA A 497 -33.91 6.28 24.12
C ALA A 497 -34.82 6.52 25.35
N ALA A 498 -34.90 5.54 26.27
CA ALA A 498 -35.68 5.64 27.50
C ALA A 498 -35.18 6.77 28.40
N GLU A 499 -36.09 7.50 29.08
CA GLU A 499 -35.68 8.61 29.95
C GLU A 499 -35.14 8.12 31.29
N VAL A 500 -33.88 8.49 31.59
CA VAL A 500 -33.25 8.22 32.88
C VAL A 500 -33.72 9.26 33.89
N ASN A 501 -34.23 8.78 35.02
CA ASN A 501 -34.53 9.64 36.17
C ASN A 501 -33.24 9.91 36.95
N PHE A 502 -32.71 11.13 36.86
CA PHE A 502 -31.51 11.57 37.57
C PHE A 502 -31.78 12.11 38.99
N ASN A 503 -32.99 11.93 39.54
CA ASN A 503 -33.32 12.30 40.91
C ASN A 503 -32.80 11.28 41.95
N TYR A 504 -31.49 11.07 41.96
CA TYR A 504 -30.73 10.31 42.96
C TYR A 504 -29.38 10.98 43.22
N VAL A 505 -28.76 10.63 44.34
CA VAL A 505 -27.34 10.82 44.62
C VAL A 505 -26.67 9.46 44.73
N GLU A 506 -25.44 9.36 44.26
CA GLU A 506 -24.61 8.18 44.48
C GLU A 506 -23.91 8.31 45.84
N CYS A 507 -24.06 7.28 46.67
CA CYS A 507 -23.56 7.27 48.04
C CYS A 507 -22.61 6.09 48.21
N LEU A 508 -21.41 6.36 48.72
CA LEU A 508 -20.43 5.32 49.05
C LEU A 508 -21.09 4.33 50.00
N SER A 509 -21.06 3.04 49.65
CA SER A 509 -21.74 1.97 50.38
C SER A 509 -20.73 0.96 50.90
N CYS A 510 -20.59 0.88 52.22
CA CYS A 510 -19.62 0.01 52.89
C CYS A 510 -19.90 -0.12 54.40
N ASP A 511 -19.29 -1.12 55.04
CA ASP A 511 -19.30 -1.30 56.49
C ASP A 511 -17.91 -1.69 56.97
N SER A 512 -17.35 -0.99 57.97
CA SER A 512 -16.01 -1.29 58.49
C SER A 512 -15.96 -2.52 59.41
N ALA A 513 -17.10 -3.21 59.59
CA ALA A 513 -17.12 -4.59 60.05
C ALA A 513 -16.57 -5.59 59.01
N THR A 514 -16.74 -5.31 57.70
CA THR A 514 -16.34 -6.20 56.60
C THR A 514 -15.18 -5.66 55.77
N ASP A 515 -15.13 -4.35 55.53
CA ASP A 515 -14.00 -3.67 54.87
C ASP A 515 -13.53 -2.47 55.69
N VAL A 516 -12.41 -2.64 56.38
CA VAL A 516 -11.79 -1.63 57.25
C VAL A 516 -11.57 -0.29 56.56
N ARG A 517 -11.38 -0.27 55.23
CA ARG A 517 -11.20 0.95 54.43
C ARG A 517 -12.41 1.88 54.50
N CYS A 518 -13.61 1.37 54.79
CA CYS A 518 -14.80 2.19 55.03
C CYS A 518 -14.61 3.21 56.18
N ALA A 519 -13.77 2.86 57.15
CA ALA A 519 -13.30 3.76 58.19
C ALA A 519 -11.96 4.43 57.82
N THR A 520 -10.96 3.65 57.35
CA THR A 520 -9.56 4.11 57.29
C THR A 520 -9.16 4.83 56.01
N ASN A 521 -9.78 4.51 54.87
CA ASN A 521 -9.54 5.14 53.57
C ASN A 521 -10.80 5.05 52.67
N PRO A 522 -11.89 5.77 53.02
CA PRO A 522 -13.15 5.72 52.28
C PRO A 522 -13.04 6.22 50.84
N ALA A 523 -12.07 7.11 50.55
CA ALA A 523 -11.83 7.63 49.20
C ALA A 523 -11.22 6.59 48.23
N ALA A 524 -10.70 5.47 48.73
CA ALA A 524 -10.20 4.36 47.92
C ALA A 524 -11.27 3.29 47.60
N LEU A 525 -12.53 3.52 47.95
CA LEU A 525 -13.65 2.62 47.68
C LEU A 525 -14.54 3.16 46.55
N THR A 526 -14.96 2.27 45.66
CA THR A 526 -15.66 2.60 44.41
C THR A 526 -17.10 2.06 44.32
N THR A 527 -17.61 1.49 45.41
CA THR A 527 -18.98 0.92 45.48
C THR A 527 -19.98 2.00 45.89
N PHE A 528 -20.89 2.38 45.00
CA PHE A 528 -21.88 3.42 45.23
C PHE A 528 -23.32 2.92 45.01
N ASP A 529 -24.20 3.16 45.97
CA ASP A 529 -25.64 2.93 45.84
C ASP A 529 -26.38 4.20 45.39
N LYS A 530 -27.51 4.02 44.70
CA LYS A 530 -28.34 5.13 44.20
C LYS A 530 -29.45 5.46 45.21
N CYS A 531 -29.24 6.54 45.95
CA CYS A 531 -30.05 6.91 47.11
C CYS A 531 -30.78 8.26 46.91
N ALA A 532 -31.78 8.52 47.76
CA ALA A 532 -32.36 9.87 47.91
C ALA A 532 -31.49 10.80 48.78
N SER A 533 -30.72 10.24 49.72
CA SER A 533 -29.76 10.95 50.59
C SER A 533 -28.76 9.93 51.14
N CYS A 534 -27.50 10.34 51.23
CA CYS A 534 -26.42 9.53 51.79
C CYS A 534 -26.34 9.69 53.31
N ALA A 535 -25.77 8.69 53.96
CA ALA A 535 -25.38 8.77 55.36
C ALA A 535 -23.98 8.17 55.60
N THR A 536 -23.37 8.62 56.70
CA THR A 536 -22.28 7.93 57.38
C THR A 536 -22.62 7.86 58.86
N ALA A 537 -22.62 6.66 59.44
CA ALA A 537 -22.90 6.40 60.84
C ALA A 537 -21.76 5.66 61.52
N ILE A 538 -21.57 5.94 62.80
CA ILE A 538 -20.83 5.09 63.73
C ILE A 538 -21.84 4.21 64.46
N ILE A 539 -21.62 2.90 64.38
CA ILE A 539 -22.49 1.87 64.97
C ILE A 539 -21.64 1.05 65.94
N THR A 540 -22.08 0.97 67.20
CA THR A 540 -21.47 0.08 68.18
C THR A 540 -22.28 -1.20 68.31
N SER A 541 -21.65 -2.35 68.03
CA SER A 541 -22.20 -3.69 68.26
C SER A 541 -21.15 -4.54 68.96
N ASP A 542 -21.56 -5.32 69.96
CA ASP A 542 -20.71 -6.34 70.61
C ASP A 542 -19.37 -5.80 71.16
N GLY A 543 -19.34 -4.51 71.52
CA GLY A 543 -18.16 -3.80 72.01
C GLY A 543 -17.27 -3.16 70.93
N LYS A 544 -17.48 -3.46 69.64
CA LYS A 544 -16.75 -2.87 68.52
C LYS A 544 -17.52 -1.67 67.93
N THR A 545 -16.81 -0.66 67.42
CA THR A 545 -17.38 0.63 66.98
C THR A 545 -17.02 0.89 65.52
N THR A 546 -17.88 0.44 64.61
CA THR A 546 -17.64 0.44 63.16
C THR A 546 -18.25 1.64 62.46
N THR A 547 -17.73 1.94 61.26
CA THR A 547 -18.24 2.99 60.36
C THR A 547 -19.06 2.33 59.26
N ARG A 548 -20.31 2.76 59.08
CA ARG A 548 -21.18 2.31 57.99
C ARG A 548 -21.57 3.48 57.11
N ARG A 549 -21.54 3.29 55.80
CA ARG A 549 -21.87 4.28 54.76
C ARG A 549 -22.87 3.66 53.78
N GLY A 550 -23.77 4.46 53.24
CA GLY A 550 -24.77 4.03 52.25
C GLY A 550 -25.95 4.99 52.18
N CYS A 551 -27.12 4.50 51.74
CA CYS A 551 -28.35 5.28 51.79
C CYS A 551 -28.83 5.50 53.24
N LEU A 552 -29.37 6.68 53.53
CA LEU A 552 -29.95 7.00 54.84
C LEU A 552 -31.10 6.07 55.26
N VAL A 553 -31.83 5.51 54.28
CA VAL A 553 -32.99 4.62 54.51
C VAL A 553 -32.59 3.19 54.90
N ASP A 554 -31.35 2.77 54.61
CA ASP A 554 -30.85 1.41 54.87
C ASP A 554 -30.04 1.32 56.18
N LEU A 555 -29.99 2.42 56.94
CA LEU A 555 -29.52 2.45 58.32
C LEU A 555 -30.67 2.11 59.28
N PRO A 556 -30.40 1.44 60.43
CA PRO A 556 -31.41 1.14 61.44
C PRO A 556 -32.19 2.39 61.85
N ALA A 557 -33.51 2.27 62.03
CA ALA A 557 -34.42 3.40 62.22
C ALA A 557 -34.04 4.37 63.37
N THR A 558 -33.42 3.84 64.43
CA THR A 558 -32.90 4.65 65.56
C THR A 558 -31.64 5.44 65.18
N VAL A 559 -30.80 4.89 64.31
CA VAL A 559 -29.59 5.53 63.79
C VAL A 559 -29.95 6.58 62.74
N SER A 560 -30.78 6.23 61.76
CA SER A 560 -31.20 7.16 60.69
C SER A 560 -31.97 8.38 61.23
N ALA A 561 -32.78 8.20 62.28
CA ALA A 561 -33.42 9.31 63.00
C ALA A 561 -32.44 10.24 63.73
N SER A 562 -31.22 9.79 64.05
CA SER A 562 -30.19 10.60 64.72
C SER A 562 -29.30 11.41 63.76
N CYS A 563 -29.33 11.11 62.46
CA CYS A 563 -28.40 11.69 61.48
C CYS A 563 -28.69 13.18 61.20
N THR A 564 -27.78 14.06 61.61
CA THR A 564 -27.88 15.51 61.35
C THR A 564 -27.37 15.86 59.95
N ALA A 565 -27.87 16.96 59.37
CA ALA A 565 -27.41 17.45 58.06
C ALA A 565 -26.13 18.34 58.15
N THR A 566 -25.75 18.72 59.37
CA THR A 566 -24.57 19.51 59.69
C THR A 566 -23.83 18.83 60.84
N ALA A 567 -22.51 18.75 60.76
CA ALA A 567 -21.68 18.33 61.88
C ALA A 567 -21.61 19.48 62.91
N THR A 568 -22.48 19.46 63.90
CA THR A 568 -22.35 20.31 65.09
C THR A 568 -21.30 19.72 66.05
N THR A 569 -20.75 20.54 66.93
CA THR A 569 -19.80 20.12 67.97
C THR A 569 -20.49 19.13 68.93
N GLY A 570 -20.34 17.83 68.66
CA GLY A 570 -21.05 16.74 69.37
C GLY A 570 -21.76 15.72 68.46
N SER A 571 -21.99 16.01 67.17
CA SER A 571 -22.55 15.05 66.20
C SER A 571 -21.49 14.06 65.69
N THR A 572 -20.96 13.22 66.58
CA THR A 572 -19.98 12.16 66.25
C THR A 572 -20.62 10.82 65.88
N SER A 573 -21.94 10.67 66.01
CA SER A 573 -22.66 9.40 65.78
C SER A 573 -23.16 9.20 64.35
N CYS A 574 -23.82 10.18 63.73
CA CYS A 574 -24.24 10.09 62.33
C CYS A 574 -24.37 11.45 61.63
N LEU A 575 -23.90 11.51 60.38
CA LEU A 575 -24.07 12.62 59.45
C LEU A 575 -24.84 12.14 58.20
N ARG A 576 -25.82 12.92 57.74
CA ARG A 576 -26.49 12.72 56.45
C ARG A 576 -26.22 13.88 55.50
N CYS A 577 -26.22 13.61 54.20
CA CYS A 577 -25.97 14.61 53.16
C CYS A 577 -26.73 14.27 51.86
N SER A 578 -26.85 15.25 50.96
CA SER A 578 -27.73 15.20 49.78
C SER A 578 -27.09 15.75 48.51
N THR A 579 -25.76 15.70 48.42
CA THR A 579 -24.98 15.96 47.19
C THR A 579 -24.34 14.66 46.71
N ASN A 580 -23.89 14.61 45.45
CA ASN A 580 -23.31 13.39 44.90
C ASN A 580 -21.99 13.04 45.60
N HIS A 581 -21.77 11.75 45.90
CA HIS A 581 -20.58 11.22 46.60
C HIS A 581 -20.27 11.92 47.94
N CYS A 582 -21.24 12.57 48.57
CA CYS A 582 -21.00 13.45 49.72
C CYS A 582 -20.50 12.74 50.99
N ASN A 583 -20.65 11.42 51.06
CA ASN A 583 -20.28 10.59 52.21
C ASN A 583 -18.91 9.88 52.05
N VAL A 584 -18.00 10.38 51.19
CA VAL A 584 -16.63 9.83 51.03
C VAL A 584 -15.60 10.41 52.01
N VAL A 585 -15.93 11.45 52.79
CA VAL A 585 -14.99 12.10 53.73
C VAL A 585 -14.72 11.27 54.99
N ASN A 586 -13.62 11.54 55.70
CA ASN A 586 -13.37 10.96 57.02
C ASN A 586 -14.54 11.23 58.00
N PHE A 587 -14.88 10.25 58.84
CA PHE A 587 -15.91 10.38 59.85
C PHE A 587 -15.64 9.49 61.07
N PRO A 588 -15.79 9.98 62.32
CA PRO A 588 -15.99 11.38 62.68
C PRO A 588 -14.80 12.25 62.26
N GLY A 589 -15.00 13.57 62.14
CA GLY A 589 -13.96 14.47 61.62
C GLY A 589 -12.70 14.56 62.48
N ASP A 590 -12.83 14.22 63.76
CA ASP A 590 -11.78 14.15 64.79
C ASP A 590 -11.16 12.75 64.95
N ARG A 591 -11.50 11.78 64.08
CA ARG A 591 -10.83 10.47 64.06
C ARG A 591 -9.32 10.65 63.85
N LEU A 592 -8.53 10.14 64.79
CA LEU A 592 -7.07 10.19 64.77
C LEU A 592 -6.50 9.43 63.56
N GLN A 593 -5.38 9.93 63.04
CA GLN A 593 -4.51 9.18 62.12
C GLN A 593 -3.21 8.80 62.83
N CYS A 594 -2.73 7.59 62.56
CA CYS A 594 -1.46 7.08 63.07
C CYS A 594 -0.72 6.40 61.93
N TYR A 595 0.60 6.27 62.03
CA TYR A 595 1.28 5.27 61.25
C TYR A 595 0.82 3.89 61.72
N ARG A 596 0.50 3.02 60.77
CA ARG A 596 -0.02 1.67 60.99
C ARG A 596 0.83 0.67 60.22
N CYS A 597 1.25 -0.37 60.93
CA CYS A 597 1.88 -1.58 60.45
C CYS A 597 1.63 -2.66 61.51
N THR A 598 0.87 -3.70 61.14
CA THR A 598 0.44 -4.79 62.02
C THR A 598 1.21 -6.09 61.80
N THR A 599 2.17 -6.09 60.88
CA THR A 599 2.94 -7.26 60.45
C THR A 599 4.43 -7.03 60.77
N PRO A 600 4.96 -7.56 61.87
CA PRO A 600 6.36 -7.36 62.24
C PRO A 600 7.31 -8.04 61.23
N PRO A 601 8.54 -7.53 61.02
CA PRO A 601 9.07 -6.29 61.59
C PRO A 601 8.63 -5.04 60.80
N CYS A 602 8.22 -3.99 61.50
CA CYS A 602 7.71 -2.75 60.90
C CYS A 602 8.83 -1.80 60.47
N ILE A 603 9.81 -2.34 59.74
CA ILE A 603 11.00 -1.67 59.20
C ILE A 603 10.89 -1.38 57.69
N SER A 604 9.82 -1.86 57.05
CA SER A 604 9.53 -1.67 55.62
C SER A 604 8.58 -0.50 55.40
N HIS A 605 9.02 0.51 54.63
CA HIS A 605 8.13 1.57 54.16
C HIS A 605 7.02 1.07 53.21
N GLN A 606 7.08 -0.18 52.71
CA GLN A 606 5.97 -0.75 51.94
C GLN A 606 4.79 -1.18 52.83
N ASP A 607 5.02 -1.43 54.12
CA ASP A 607 4.02 -1.98 55.05
C ASP A 607 3.56 -0.96 56.12
N VAL A 608 4.24 0.19 56.22
CA VAL A 608 3.85 1.30 57.08
C VAL A 608 3.01 2.33 56.30
N ARG A 609 1.80 2.64 56.77
CA ARG A 609 0.90 3.67 56.19
C ARG A 609 0.37 4.63 57.24
N LEU A 610 0.31 5.93 56.92
CA LEU A 610 -0.44 6.90 57.72
C LEU A 610 -1.93 6.73 57.40
N GLU A 611 -2.67 6.10 58.31
CA GLU A 611 -4.09 5.78 58.15
C GLU A 611 -4.91 6.37 59.30
N TYR A 612 -6.19 6.65 59.04
CA TYR A 612 -7.15 6.85 60.13
C TYR A 612 -7.33 5.55 60.94
N CYS A 613 -7.58 5.66 62.24
CA CYS A 613 -7.80 4.48 63.10
C CYS A 613 -9.04 3.68 62.68
N PRO A 614 -8.96 2.33 62.51
CA PRO A 614 -10.10 1.46 62.19
C PRO A 614 -11.34 1.67 63.07
N ASP A 615 -11.18 1.48 64.37
CA ASP A 615 -12.23 1.61 65.37
C ASP A 615 -12.22 3.02 65.95
N TYR A 616 -13.41 3.66 66.02
CA TYR A 616 -13.48 5.03 66.55
C TYR A 616 -13.55 5.04 68.08
N ARG A 617 -12.63 5.81 68.70
CA ARG A 617 -12.63 6.09 70.13
C ARG A 617 -12.29 7.56 70.37
N THR A 618 -13.15 8.28 71.08
CA THR A 618 -12.88 9.65 71.52
C THR A 618 -11.65 9.67 72.42
N GLY A 619 -10.63 10.48 72.09
CA GLY A 619 -9.37 10.54 72.85
C GLY A 619 -8.48 9.32 72.67
N ASP A 620 -8.46 8.72 71.48
CA ASP A 620 -7.50 7.66 71.13
C ASP A 620 -6.04 8.14 71.12
N SER A 621 -5.09 7.24 70.94
CA SER A 621 -3.66 7.58 70.82
C SER A 621 -2.91 6.59 69.94
N CYS A 622 -1.93 7.07 69.20
CA CYS A 622 -1.03 6.24 68.41
C CYS A 622 -0.09 5.45 69.31
N LEU A 623 0.39 4.33 68.78
CA LEU A 623 1.22 3.35 69.45
C LEU A 623 2.47 3.06 68.61
N LEU A 624 3.62 3.01 69.27
CA LEU A 624 4.86 2.44 68.74
C LEU A 624 5.32 1.35 69.70
N GLN A 625 5.51 0.12 69.21
CA GLN A 625 5.91 -1.05 70.01
C GLN A 625 7.24 -1.62 69.52
N THR A 626 8.15 -1.90 70.45
CA THR A 626 9.48 -2.49 70.15
C THR A 626 9.69 -3.83 70.84
N ASP A 627 10.69 -4.58 70.36
CA ASP A 627 11.14 -5.82 70.96
C ASP A 627 12.21 -5.57 72.06
N THR A 628 12.87 -6.63 72.55
CA THR A 628 13.97 -6.53 73.53
C THR A 628 15.33 -6.10 72.95
N THR A 629 15.42 -5.82 71.65
CA THR A 629 16.63 -5.39 70.92
C THR A 629 16.44 -4.04 70.21
N ASP A 630 15.40 -3.27 70.60
CA ASP A 630 14.95 -2.03 69.95
C ASP A 630 14.55 -2.21 68.46
N GLN A 631 14.15 -3.43 68.04
CA GLN A 631 13.51 -3.64 66.74
C GLN A 631 12.05 -3.19 66.80
N LEU A 632 11.63 -2.41 65.81
CA LEU A 632 10.26 -1.91 65.67
C LEU A 632 9.29 -3.04 65.27
N LEU A 633 8.40 -3.44 66.18
CA LEU A 633 7.47 -4.56 66.01
C LEU A 633 6.11 -4.14 65.45
N ARG A 634 5.51 -3.05 65.95
CA ARG A 634 4.16 -2.61 65.56
C ARG A 634 4.05 -1.08 65.59
N LEU A 635 3.32 -0.55 64.63
CA LEU A 635 2.76 0.80 64.64
C LEU A 635 1.24 0.67 64.53
N ASP A 636 0.47 1.32 65.40
CA ASP A 636 -1.00 1.22 65.33
C ASP A 636 -1.73 2.34 66.10
N CYS A 637 -3.05 2.31 66.10
CA CYS A 637 -3.88 3.04 67.06
C CYS A 637 -4.18 2.18 68.30
N ARG A 638 -4.20 2.79 69.48
CA ARG A 638 -4.53 2.11 70.76
C ARG A 638 -5.95 1.51 70.75
N SER A 639 -6.90 2.13 70.05
CA SER A 639 -8.24 1.58 69.77
C SER A 639 -8.26 0.22 69.07
N SER A 640 -7.20 -0.11 68.31
CA SER A 640 -7.14 -1.26 67.41
C SER A 640 -6.40 -2.47 68.02
N LEU A 641 -6.09 -2.42 69.33
CA LEU A 641 -5.52 -3.52 70.10
C LEU A 641 -6.56 -4.11 71.05
N THR A 642 -6.56 -5.43 71.19
CA THR A 642 -7.26 -6.14 72.27
C THR A 642 -6.60 -5.86 73.62
N ASP A 643 -7.34 -6.06 74.72
CA ASP A 643 -6.79 -5.93 76.08
C ASP A 643 -5.57 -6.83 76.33
N THR A 644 -5.48 -7.97 75.63
CA THR A 644 -4.33 -8.89 75.70
C THR A 644 -3.08 -8.30 75.05
N GLU A 645 -3.20 -7.77 73.83
CA GLU A 645 -2.10 -7.09 73.13
C GLU A 645 -1.67 -5.82 73.90
N LEU A 646 -2.64 -5.08 74.43
CA LEU A 646 -2.42 -3.87 75.21
C LEU A 646 -1.75 -4.15 76.57
N SER A 647 -1.96 -5.35 77.14
CA SER A 647 -1.24 -5.82 78.33
C SER A 647 0.21 -6.21 78.03
N ALA A 648 0.51 -6.68 76.81
CA ALA A 648 1.87 -7.03 76.39
C ALA A 648 2.81 -5.81 76.23
N CYS A 649 2.25 -4.59 76.21
CA CYS A 649 2.97 -3.32 76.03
C CYS A 649 3.82 -2.85 77.23
N SER A 650 3.77 -3.53 78.38
CA SER A 650 4.46 -3.13 79.61
C SER A 650 5.95 -2.81 79.39
N GLY A 651 6.32 -1.53 79.45
CA GLY A 651 7.69 -1.04 79.24
C GLY A 651 8.23 -1.05 77.80
N ARG A 652 7.44 -1.52 76.82
CA ARG A 652 7.87 -1.72 75.41
C ARG A 652 7.03 -0.95 74.38
N CYS A 653 6.11 -0.10 74.84
CA CYS A 653 5.28 0.71 73.97
C CYS A 653 5.33 2.18 74.35
N GLN A 654 5.53 3.03 73.36
CA GLN A 654 5.36 4.48 73.46
C GLN A 654 3.97 4.86 72.90
N THR A 655 3.33 5.86 73.49
CA THR A 655 2.02 6.35 73.06
C THR A 655 1.97 7.87 73.00
N CYS A 656 1.28 8.40 72.00
CA CYS A 656 1.14 9.84 71.77
C CYS A 656 -0.21 10.15 71.10
N SER A 657 -0.70 11.39 71.22
CA SER A 657 -2.12 11.71 70.95
C SER A 657 -2.35 12.73 69.83
N THR A 658 -1.35 12.96 68.97
CA THR A 658 -1.45 13.84 67.79
C THR A 658 -1.32 13.03 66.50
N SER A 659 -1.86 13.55 65.38
CA SER A 659 -1.81 12.85 64.09
C SER A 659 -0.38 12.47 63.69
N GLY A 660 -0.17 11.21 63.29
CA GLY A 660 1.11 10.69 62.78
C GLY A 660 2.26 10.67 63.79
N CYS A 661 2.01 10.85 65.09
CA CYS A 661 3.06 11.06 66.09
C CYS A 661 3.97 9.84 66.37
N ASN A 662 3.59 8.65 65.91
CA ASN A 662 4.37 7.41 65.98
C ASN A 662 5.23 7.18 64.72
N ASP A 663 5.88 8.25 64.23
CA ASP A 663 6.67 8.23 63.00
C ASP A 663 7.93 7.34 63.12
N PRO A 664 8.10 6.29 62.29
CA PRO A 664 9.29 5.44 62.33
C PRO A 664 10.59 6.20 61.97
N MET A 665 10.51 7.28 61.18
CA MET A 665 11.69 8.06 60.80
C MET A 665 12.29 8.82 62.00
N ALA A 666 11.51 9.07 63.05
CA ALA A 666 11.99 9.64 64.31
C ALA A 666 12.73 8.62 65.20
N TYR A 667 12.68 7.32 64.88
CA TYR A 667 13.17 6.25 65.76
C TYR A 667 14.57 5.71 65.40
N GLY A 668 15.12 6.00 64.20
CA GLY A 668 16.48 5.59 63.86
C GLY A 668 17.02 6.11 62.53
N THR A 669 18.33 6.43 62.48
CA THR A 669 18.98 7.08 61.33
C THR A 669 19.38 6.11 60.20
N SER A 670 18.41 5.40 59.62
CA SER A 670 18.60 4.77 58.32
C SER A 670 18.89 5.86 57.26
N GLY A 671 19.93 5.65 56.44
CA GLY A 671 20.20 6.54 55.32
C GLY A 671 19.09 6.47 54.27
N SER A 672 18.89 7.54 53.51
CA SER A 672 17.90 7.60 52.44
C SER A 672 18.55 7.75 51.07
N CYS A 673 17.92 7.16 50.06
CA CYS A 673 18.39 7.13 48.68
C CYS A 673 17.22 7.38 47.73
N VAL A 674 17.46 7.99 46.58
CA VAL A 674 16.45 7.98 45.51
C VAL A 674 16.30 6.55 45.00
N LYS A 675 15.09 6.00 45.12
CA LYS A 675 14.72 4.64 44.71
C LYS A 675 13.79 4.72 43.51
N CYS A 676 14.27 4.31 42.32
CA CYS A 676 13.50 4.42 41.08
C CYS A 676 14.03 3.54 39.94
N ARG A 677 13.21 3.36 38.90
CA ARG A 677 13.58 2.71 37.63
C ARG A 677 13.02 3.49 36.44
N SER A 678 13.84 3.78 35.43
CA SER A 678 13.45 4.70 34.35
C SER A 678 12.38 4.17 33.39
N SER A 679 12.12 2.86 33.38
CA SER A 679 10.99 2.26 32.66
C SER A 679 9.64 2.43 33.38
N LEU A 680 9.65 2.88 34.65
CA LEU A 680 8.46 3.14 35.46
C LEU A 680 8.26 4.63 35.76
N ASN A 681 9.35 5.42 35.75
CA ASN A 681 9.31 6.87 35.94
C ASN A 681 10.49 7.53 35.20
N SER A 682 10.21 8.32 34.15
CA SER A 682 11.23 8.99 33.31
C SER A 682 12.13 9.94 34.11
N LEU A 683 11.60 10.58 35.16
CA LEU A 683 12.36 11.47 36.05
C LEU A 683 13.56 10.74 36.67
N CYS A 684 13.52 9.41 36.84
CA CYS A 684 14.64 8.62 37.33
C CYS A 684 15.91 8.74 36.47
N ARG A 685 15.76 8.94 35.17
CA ARG A 685 16.87 9.14 34.22
C ARG A 685 17.16 10.63 34.03
N GLU A 686 16.12 11.41 33.79
CA GLU A 686 16.22 12.78 33.28
C GLU A 686 16.37 13.84 34.37
N GLN A 687 15.65 13.69 35.48
CA GLN A 687 15.46 14.74 36.50
C GLN A 687 15.44 14.13 37.91
N ALA A 688 16.41 13.26 38.22
CA ALA A 688 16.38 12.40 39.41
C ALA A 688 16.31 13.17 40.75
N ALA A 689 16.77 14.42 40.78
CA ALA A 689 16.63 15.33 41.93
C ALA A 689 15.19 15.76 42.26
N GLN A 690 14.20 15.45 41.40
CA GLN A 690 12.77 15.64 41.67
C GLN A 690 12.09 14.38 42.22
N VAL A 691 12.77 13.23 42.22
CA VAL A 691 12.27 12.01 42.84
C VAL A 691 12.62 12.07 44.33
N ALA A 692 11.63 11.98 45.20
CA ALA A 692 11.86 12.01 46.65
C ALA A 692 12.71 10.82 47.11
N PRO A 693 13.66 11.01 48.04
CA PRO A 693 14.46 9.91 48.59
C PRO A 693 13.63 9.06 49.57
N GLU A 694 13.78 7.75 49.48
CA GLU A 694 13.18 6.76 50.38
C GLU A 694 14.22 6.27 51.40
N PRO A 695 13.86 6.04 52.67
CA PRO A 695 14.73 5.37 53.63
C PRO A 695 15.07 3.92 53.22
N CYS A 696 16.30 3.49 53.49
CA CYS A 696 16.77 2.17 53.14
C CYS A 696 16.22 1.08 54.06
N ALA A 697 15.89 -0.09 53.48
CA ALA A 697 15.24 -1.20 54.20
C ALA A 697 16.14 -1.86 55.26
N ASN A 698 17.46 -1.66 55.15
CA ASN A 698 18.42 -2.02 56.19
C ASN A 698 18.99 -0.75 56.84
N PRO A 699 18.79 -0.52 58.16
CA PRO A 699 19.32 0.67 58.85
C PRO A 699 20.86 0.73 58.90
N ALA A 700 21.56 -0.38 58.62
CA ALA A 700 23.02 -0.40 58.44
C ALA A 700 23.49 0.03 57.04
N ASN A 701 22.60 0.44 56.13
CA ASN A 701 22.98 0.82 54.77
C ASN A 701 23.85 2.09 54.73
N VAL A 702 25.09 1.96 54.23
CA VAL A 702 26.07 3.06 54.13
C VAL A 702 26.14 3.73 52.77
N ALA A 703 25.49 3.19 51.73
CA ALA A 703 25.62 3.70 50.36
C ALA A 703 24.32 3.63 49.54
N CYS A 704 24.18 4.56 48.60
CA CYS A 704 23.20 4.54 47.51
C CYS A 704 23.90 4.15 46.20
N TYR A 705 23.15 3.62 45.23
CA TYR A 705 23.62 3.31 43.88
C TYR A 705 22.84 4.05 42.78
N SER A 706 23.44 4.12 41.60
CA SER A 706 22.79 4.41 40.31
C SER A 706 23.45 3.52 39.25
N ARG A 707 22.67 2.67 38.58
CA ARG A 707 23.17 1.64 37.65
C ARG A 707 22.37 1.57 36.35
N LEU A 708 22.94 0.91 35.35
CA LEU A 708 22.28 0.62 34.08
C LEU A 708 22.09 -0.90 33.93
N VAL A 709 20.85 -1.32 33.70
CA VAL A 709 20.48 -2.71 33.39
C VAL A 709 19.61 -2.68 32.13
N ASP A 710 20.08 -3.32 31.06
CA ASP A 710 19.36 -3.43 29.78
C ASP A 710 18.87 -2.08 29.22
N GLY A 711 19.71 -1.05 29.31
CA GLY A 711 19.40 0.34 28.91
C GLY A 711 18.53 1.12 29.91
N VAL A 712 17.96 0.47 30.92
CA VAL A 712 17.14 1.08 31.96
C VAL A 712 18.01 1.58 33.11
N THR A 713 17.81 2.84 33.52
CA THR A 713 18.48 3.41 34.70
C THR A 713 17.74 3.00 35.97
N GLU A 714 18.45 2.38 36.91
CA GLU A 714 17.97 2.00 38.24
C GLU A 714 18.75 2.74 39.33
N ARG A 715 18.06 3.16 40.40
CA ARG A 715 18.66 3.84 41.55
C ARG A 715 18.08 3.26 42.84
N GLY A 716 18.89 3.15 43.89
CA GLY A 716 18.42 2.72 45.21
C GLY A 716 19.50 2.57 46.27
N CYS A 717 19.23 1.77 47.30
CA CYS A 717 20.14 1.51 48.42
C CYS A 717 21.06 0.31 48.13
N MET A 718 22.34 0.41 48.51
CA MET A 718 23.32 -0.67 48.28
C MET A 718 22.97 -1.95 49.04
N SER A 719 22.32 -1.82 50.20
CA SER A 719 21.75 -2.93 50.99
C SER A 719 20.71 -3.77 50.27
N ASP A 720 20.04 -3.19 49.26
CA ASP A 720 18.85 -3.78 48.64
C ASP A 720 19.22 -4.61 47.39
N LEU A 721 20.50 -4.60 46.99
CA LEU A 721 21.07 -5.38 45.90
C LEU A 721 21.52 -6.78 46.37
N ALA A 722 21.51 -7.78 45.47
CA ALA A 722 22.13 -9.08 45.74
C ALA A 722 23.67 -8.98 45.83
N ALA A 723 24.31 -9.91 46.54
CA ALA A 723 25.77 -9.84 46.81
C ALA A 723 26.65 -9.79 45.55
N SER A 724 26.24 -10.42 44.45
CA SER A 724 26.88 -10.33 43.14
C SER A 724 26.75 -8.92 42.53
N GLU A 725 25.57 -8.32 42.61
CA GLU A 725 25.28 -6.97 42.12
C GLU A 725 26.00 -5.90 42.95
N GLN A 726 26.04 -6.05 44.28
CA GLN A 726 26.88 -5.23 45.16
C GLN A 726 28.36 -5.30 44.75
N SER A 727 28.84 -6.49 44.39
CA SER A 727 30.22 -6.73 43.94
C SER A 727 30.51 -6.16 42.53
N ALA A 728 29.50 -6.03 41.67
CA ALA A 728 29.61 -5.33 40.38
C ALA A 728 29.62 -3.80 40.59
N CYS A 729 28.68 -3.26 41.39
CA CYS A 729 28.62 -1.84 41.73
C CYS A 729 29.87 -1.33 42.45
N THR A 730 30.47 -2.12 43.34
CA THR A 730 31.74 -1.77 44.02
C THR A 730 32.92 -1.72 43.05
N ARG A 731 32.84 -2.42 41.90
CA ARG A 731 33.85 -2.39 40.82
C ARG A 731 33.54 -1.37 39.72
N GLY A 732 32.45 -0.61 39.84
CA GLY A 732 32.04 0.40 38.86
C GLY A 732 31.43 -0.15 37.57
N GLU A 733 31.11 -1.44 37.50
CA GLU A 733 30.53 -2.08 36.31
C GLU A 733 29.10 -1.57 36.08
N ASN A 734 28.92 -0.68 35.10
CA ASN A 734 27.66 -0.01 34.78
C ASN A 734 26.92 0.54 36.02
N CYS A 735 27.68 1.06 37.00
CA CYS A 735 27.13 1.51 38.27
C CYS A 735 28.03 2.57 38.96
N LEU A 736 27.40 3.53 39.62
CA LEU A 736 28.02 4.46 40.57
C LEU A 736 27.47 4.21 41.98
N ILE A 737 28.29 4.48 43.00
CA ILE A 737 27.90 4.47 44.41
C ILE A 737 28.28 5.78 45.12
N CYS A 738 27.52 6.15 46.14
CA CYS A 738 27.75 7.33 46.97
C CYS A 738 27.20 7.12 48.41
N GLY A 739 27.60 7.93 49.38
CA GLY A 739 27.24 7.71 50.79
C GLY A 739 25.77 8.04 51.11
N SER A 740 25.05 7.09 51.73
CA SER A 740 23.61 7.21 52.09
C SER A 740 23.26 8.26 53.16
N ARG A 741 24.28 8.98 53.66
CA ARG A 741 24.16 10.09 54.61
C ARG A 741 24.37 11.45 53.97
N THR A 742 24.66 11.49 52.67
CA THR A 742 24.67 12.71 51.85
C THR A 742 23.32 12.77 51.14
N GLU A 743 22.52 13.79 51.47
CA GLU A 743 21.18 13.97 50.93
C GLU A 743 21.19 13.89 49.40
N ASN A 744 20.31 13.04 48.84
CA ASN A 744 20.11 12.88 47.39
C ASN A 744 21.40 12.58 46.59
N CYS A 745 22.43 11.97 47.20
CA CYS A 745 23.73 11.78 46.54
C CYS A 745 23.64 11.02 45.21
N ASN A 746 22.69 10.08 45.08
CA ASN A 746 22.50 9.27 43.89
C ASN A 746 21.58 9.94 42.84
N THR A 747 21.47 11.27 42.82
CA THR A 747 20.69 12.04 41.82
C THR A 747 21.52 12.61 40.67
N VAL A 748 22.85 12.47 40.71
CA VAL A 748 23.75 12.85 39.61
C VAL A 748 23.29 12.21 38.28
N GLN A 749 23.44 12.94 37.16
CA GLN A 749 23.09 12.44 35.83
C GLN A 749 23.74 11.06 35.60
N TYR A 750 22.90 10.06 35.36
CA TYR A 750 23.32 8.70 35.11
C TYR A 750 22.51 8.11 33.94
N PRO A 751 23.13 7.47 32.94
CA PRO A 751 24.57 7.27 32.79
C PRO A 751 25.38 8.56 32.65
N VAL A 752 26.67 8.51 32.97
CA VAL A 752 27.55 9.69 32.97
C VAL A 752 27.91 10.08 31.55
N ALA A 753 27.76 11.37 31.23
CA ALA A 753 28.19 12.00 29.98
C ALA A 753 27.88 11.19 28.69
N PRO A 754 26.62 10.75 28.47
CA PRO A 754 26.27 9.96 27.29
C PRO A 754 26.65 10.67 25.99
N ILE A 755 27.19 9.92 25.04
CA ILE A 755 27.55 10.45 23.72
C ILE A 755 26.29 10.72 22.90
N THR A 756 26.30 11.85 22.21
CA THR A 756 25.24 12.27 21.29
C THR A 756 25.82 12.41 19.89
N CYS A 757 25.07 12.02 18.88
CA CYS A 757 25.49 12.04 17.48
C CYS A 757 24.38 12.61 16.59
N PHE A 758 24.74 13.12 15.42
CA PHE A 758 23.77 13.30 14.35
C PHE A 758 23.39 11.93 13.79
N GLN A 759 22.10 11.72 13.52
CA GLN A 759 21.54 10.44 13.12
C GLN A 759 20.54 10.67 11.99
N CYS A 760 20.85 10.17 10.80
CA CYS A 760 20.03 10.31 9.58
C CYS A 760 20.51 9.38 8.46
N ASP A 761 19.65 9.08 7.48
CA ASP A 761 19.98 8.46 6.20
C ASP A 761 19.45 9.34 5.07
N SER A 762 20.32 9.80 4.17
CA SER A 762 19.91 10.74 3.10
C SER A 762 18.91 10.16 2.11
N ARG A 763 18.67 8.84 2.12
CA ARG A 763 17.66 8.16 1.29
C ARG A 763 16.25 8.27 1.86
N THR A 764 16.10 8.51 3.16
CA THR A 764 14.82 8.75 3.84
C THR A 764 14.65 10.22 4.24
N ASP A 765 15.74 10.84 4.71
CA ASP A 765 15.75 12.16 5.34
C ASP A 765 16.24 13.27 4.38
N GLY A 766 16.58 12.87 3.15
CA GLY A 766 16.94 13.74 2.04
C GLY A 766 18.30 14.42 2.14
N GLU A 767 18.51 15.39 1.24
CA GLU A 767 19.77 16.12 1.06
C GLU A 767 20.25 16.87 2.32
N ASN A 768 19.35 17.18 3.26
CA ASN A 768 19.71 17.81 4.53
C ASN A 768 20.66 16.94 5.37
N CYS A 769 20.58 15.60 5.25
CA CYS A 769 21.52 14.69 5.90
C CYS A 769 22.94 14.79 5.29
N LYS A 770 23.07 15.17 4.01
CA LYS A 770 24.37 15.34 3.31
C LYS A 770 25.04 16.68 3.62
N GLN A 771 24.28 17.69 4.05
CA GLN A 771 24.78 19.01 4.42
C GLN A 771 25.52 19.01 5.79
N ALA A 772 26.19 20.12 6.11
CA ALA A 772 26.80 20.32 7.43
C ALA A 772 25.72 20.52 8.50
N GLN A 773 25.82 19.78 9.60
CA GLN A 773 24.81 19.73 10.66
C GLN A 773 24.97 20.89 11.65
N THR A 774 24.84 22.12 11.15
CA THR A 774 25.07 23.37 11.91
C THR A 774 23.82 23.90 12.61
N ALA A 775 22.63 23.46 12.22
CA ALA A 775 21.35 23.91 12.76
C ALA A 775 20.58 22.83 13.56
N GLY A 776 21.03 21.57 13.51
CA GLY A 776 20.41 20.46 14.25
C GLY A 776 21.01 20.27 15.65
N THR A 777 20.28 19.61 16.55
CA THR A 777 20.82 19.12 17.83
C THR A 777 21.15 17.64 17.71
N ALA A 778 22.40 17.26 18.00
CA ALA A 778 22.81 15.85 18.07
C ALA A 778 22.07 15.12 19.19
N THR A 779 21.36 14.04 18.86
CA THR A 779 20.54 13.23 19.78
C THR A 779 21.37 12.16 20.48
N GLU A 780 20.90 11.67 21.63
CA GLU A 780 21.55 10.54 22.31
C GLU A 780 21.49 9.26 21.45
N CYS A 781 22.50 8.41 21.58
CA CYS A 781 22.50 7.12 20.91
C CYS A 781 21.32 6.23 21.38
N PRO A 782 20.61 5.51 20.49
CA PRO A 782 19.40 4.76 20.84
C PRO A 782 19.61 3.69 21.92
N THR A 783 20.83 3.17 22.03
CA THR A 783 21.29 2.32 23.12
C THR A 783 22.50 2.98 23.76
N TYR A 784 22.49 3.16 25.09
CA TYR A 784 23.69 3.58 25.81
C TYR A 784 24.68 2.42 25.91
N ASP A 785 25.90 2.69 25.46
CA ASP A 785 27.09 1.85 25.58
C ASP A 785 28.29 2.81 25.62
N THR A 786 29.31 2.50 26.42
CA THR A 786 30.55 3.29 26.53
C THR A 786 31.47 3.12 25.32
N ALA A 787 31.27 2.08 24.49
CA ALA A 787 31.96 1.84 23.24
C ALA A 787 31.33 2.56 22.03
N ASN A 788 30.20 3.28 22.21
CA ASN A 788 29.54 4.03 21.14
C ASN A 788 30.45 5.09 20.51
N LYS A 789 30.37 5.19 19.18
CA LYS A 789 31.10 6.15 18.35
C LYS A 789 30.11 6.81 17.38
N CYS A 790 30.32 8.08 17.06
CA CYS A 790 29.55 8.73 16.01
C CYS A 790 30.21 8.45 14.65
N TYR A 791 29.41 8.02 13.68
CA TYR A 791 29.81 7.72 12.31
C TYR A 791 29.22 8.75 11.32
N THR A 792 29.97 9.07 10.28
CA THR A 792 29.46 9.56 8.99
C THR A 792 29.96 8.63 7.90
N ILE A 793 29.06 7.96 7.21
CA ILE A 793 29.33 6.95 6.18
C ILE A 793 28.79 7.49 4.86
N VAL A 794 29.64 7.67 3.86
CA VAL A 794 29.25 8.11 2.50
C VAL A 794 29.45 6.94 1.53
N GLN A 795 28.44 6.66 0.72
CA GLN A 795 28.45 5.58 -0.28
C GLN A 795 28.97 6.08 -1.64
N SER A 796 29.24 5.18 -2.57
CA SER A 796 29.78 5.52 -3.90
C SER A 796 28.84 6.36 -4.78
N ASN A 797 27.53 6.31 -4.52
CA ASN A 797 26.50 7.15 -5.16
C ASN A 797 26.27 8.50 -4.44
N GLY A 798 27.02 8.79 -3.36
CA GLY A 798 26.86 10.01 -2.55
C GLY A 798 25.80 9.93 -1.44
N ASP A 799 25.11 8.80 -1.26
CA ASP A 799 24.22 8.62 -0.11
C ASP A 799 25.01 8.65 1.19
N THR A 800 24.44 9.29 2.21
CA THR A 800 25.10 9.54 3.49
C THR A 800 24.25 9.00 4.63
N VAL A 801 24.86 8.16 5.47
CA VAL A 801 24.30 7.69 6.74
C VAL A 801 25.12 8.26 7.89
N ARG A 802 24.45 8.95 8.82
CA ARG A 802 25.00 9.34 10.12
C ARG A 802 24.35 8.47 11.18
N LYS A 803 25.14 7.87 12.08
CA LYS A 803 24.60 7.02 13.16
C LYS A 803 25.53 6.92 14.35
N CYS A 804 25.01 6.43 15.46
CA CYS A 804 25.81 5.79 16.50
C CYS A 804 26.12 4.34 16.12
N SER A 805 27.28 3.83 16.55
CA SER A 805 27.54 2.39 16.61
C SER A 805 28.66 2.05 17.58
N THR A 806 28.57 0.88 18.21
CA THR A 806 29.64 0.28 19.03
C THR A 806 30.63 -0.53 18.18
N VAL A 807 30.20 -0.96 16.99
CA VAL A 807 30.93 -1.81 16.06
C VAL A 807 32.26 -1.15 15.63
N ALA A 808 33.22 -1.98 15.20
CA ALA A 808 34.52 -1.54 14.70
C ALA A 808 34.40 -0.73 13.40
N ARG A 809 35.29 0.24 13.19
CA ARG A 809 35.28 1.13 12.01
C ARG A 809 35.41 0.32 10.72
N GLU A 810 36.22 -0.72 10.78
CA GLU A 810 36.62 -1.59 9.68
C GLU A 810 35.43 -2.38 9.12
N VAL A 811 34.38 -2.57 9.92
CA VAL A 811 33.12 -3.23 9.51
C VAL A 811 32.11 -2.19 9.04
N GLU A 812 31.91 -1.10 9.81
CA GLU A 812 30.90 -0.08 9.50
C GLU A 812 31.25 0.77 8.26
N CYS A 813 32.54 0.96 7.98
CA CYS A 813 33.02 1.67 6.80
C CYS A 813 33.33 0.75 5.60
N ALA A 814 33.07 -0.56 5.70
CA ALA A 814 33.63 -1.57 4.78
C ALA A 814 33.26 -1.37 3.30
N SER A 815 32.09 -0.79 3.00
CA SER A 815 31.62 -0.51 1.63
C SER A 815 31.65 0.98 1.25
N ALA A 816 32.18 1.84 2.12
CA ALA A 816 32.03 3.29 2.01
C ALA A 816 33.10 3.95 1.12
N SER A 817 32.68 4.96 0.34
CA SER A 817 33.58 5.80 -0.46
C SER A 817 34.36 6.81 0.39
N ALA A 818 33.72 7.31 1.46
CA ALA A 818 34.33 8.14 2.49
C ALA A 818 33.68 7.80 3.85
N CYS A 819 34.47 7.75 4.92
CA CYS A 819 33.96 7.33 6.23
C CYS A 819 34.78 7.85 7.41
N GLU A 820 34.15 8.67 8.23
CA GLU A 820 34.72 9.23 9.46
C GLU A 820 34.04 8.70 10.72
N VAL A 821 34.84 8.55 11.77
CA VAL A 821 34.42 8.03 13.08
C VAL A 821 35.01 8.93 14.16
N CYS A 822 34.21 9.30 15.16
CA CYS A 822 34.66 10.20 16.22
C CYS A 822 33.94 9.92 17.56
N LEU A 823 34.56 10.35 18.66
CA LEU A 823 34.31 9.87 20.02
C LEU A 823 33.74 10.93 20.98
N PHE A 824 33.19 12.03 20.46
CA PHE A 824 32.66 13.13 21.28
C PHE A 824 31.33 13.67 20.75
N ARG A 825 30.59 14.37 21.62
CA ARG A 825 29.22 14.83 21.34
C ARG A 825 29.14 15.70 20.07
N GLY A 826 28.23 15.35 19.16
CA GLY A 826 27.95 16.08 17.92
C GLY A 826 29.10 16.13 16.90
N CYS A 827 30.12 15.27 17.05
CA CYS A 827 31.34 15.35 16.25
C CYS A 827 31.14 15.00 14.75
N ASN A 828 30.13 14.19 14.42
CA ASN A 828 29.82 13.74 13.07
C ASN A 828 28.99 14.77 12.26
N SER A 829 29.37 16.05 12.34
CA SER A 829 28.60 17.21 11.83
C SER A 829 29.06 17.76 10.47
N LYS A 830 30.21 17.33 9.93
CA LYS A 830 30.71 17.77 8.62
C LYS A 830 29.72 17.48 7.48
N ALA A 831 29.69 18.33 6.44
CA ALA A 831 29.05 17.98 5.17
C ALA A 831 29.73 16.76 4.51
N SER A 832 29.00 15.96 3.75
CA SER A 832 29.51 14.71 3.13
C SER A 832 30.69 14.94 2.18
N SER A 833 30.71 16.09 1.50
CA SER A 833 31.81 16.53 0.64
C SER A 833 33.11 16.89 1.40
N ALA A 834 33.08 16.90 2.74
CA ALA A 834 34.22 17.16 3.62
C ALA A 834 34.56 15.96 4.53
N VAL A 835 34.01 14.77 4.24
CA VAL A 835 34.33 13.51 4.93
C VAL A 835 35.55 12.86 4.25
N GLY A 836 36.54 12.46 5.03
CA GLY A 836 37.76 11.81 4.52
C GLY A 836 37.51 10.44 3.87
N ILE A 837 38.26 10.17 2.80
CA ILE A 837 38.27 8.87 2.10
C ILE A 837 38.73 7.72 3.02
N THR A 838 38.34 6.50 2.67
CA THR A 838 38.61 5.27 3.43
C THR A 838 40.05 4.77 3.28
N GLU A 839 41.02 5.49 3.85
CA GLU A 839 42.39 4.97 3.98
C GLU A 839 42.44 3.72 4.88
N ALA A 840 43.22 2.72 4.43
CA ALA A 840 43.47 1.46 5.12
C ALA A 840 44.60 1.61 6.16
N PRO A 841 44.52 0.89 7.30
CA PRO A 841 45.43 1.12 8.42
C PRO A 841 46.87 0.61 8.14
N VAL A 842 47.82 1.54 8.08
CA VAL A 842 49.25 1.22 8.24
C VAL A 842 49.50 0.82 9.68
N GLN A 843 50.09 -0.36 9.91
CA GLN A 843 50.50 -0.76 11.26
C GLN A 843 51.63 0.13 11.77
N THR A 844 51.42 0.78 12.91
CA THR A 844 52.49 1.37 13.73
C THR A 844 52.40 0.84 15.16
N THR A 845 53.55 0.50 15.74
CA THR A 845 53.65 -0.19 17.03
C THR A 845 53.64 0.80 18.20
N THR A 846 52.89 0.46 19.25
CA THR A 846 52.79 1.28 20.47
C THR A 846 54.05 1.20 21.33
N PRO A 847 54.60 2.34 21.81
CA PRO A 847 55.42 2.40 23.00
C PRO A 847 54.54 2.64 24.24
N GLY A 848 54.69 1.84 25.29
CA GLY A 848 54.03 2.06 26.58
C GLY A 848 54.70 3.16 27.43
N PRO A 849 53.99 3.75 28.41
CA PRO A 849 54.47 4.90 29.17
C PRO A 849 55.44 4.54 30.32
N SER A 850 56.22 5.53 30.76
CA SER A 850 57.13 5.46 31.93
C SER A 850 56.56 6.17 33.16
N GLY A 851 56.69 5.56 34.35
CA GLY A 851 56.38 6.17 35.64
C GLY A 851 56.59 5.19 36.81
N ASP A 852 57.53 5.48 37.70
CA ASP A 852 58.06 4.54 38.70
C ASP A 852 57.17 4.27 39.92
N ALA A 853 57.22 3.02 40.43
CA ALA A 853 57.00 2.70 41.85
C ALA A 853 57.63 1.35 42.27
N SER A 854 58.83 1.42 42.86
CA SER A 854 59.39 0.52 43.89
C SER A 854 59.07 -1.00 43.93
N ALA A 855 60.11 -1.80 43.63
CA ALA A 855 60.60 -2.95 44.42
C ALA A 855 59.71 -4.17 44.75
N LEU A 856 60.19 -5.35 44.33
CA LEU A 856 60.63 -6.41 45.25
C LEU A 856 61.58 -7.39 44.52
N ALA A 857 62.44 -8.10 45.27
CA ALA A 857 63.43 -9.03 44.73
C ALA A 857 63.13 -10.49 45.12
N GLY A 858 63.35 -11.43 44.19
CA GLY A 858 63.12 -12.87 44.42
C GLY A 858 63.81 -13.73 43.35
N ALA A 859 64.77 -14.55 43.76
CA ALA A 859 65.76 -15.17 42.88
C ALA A 859 65.34 -16.49 42.20
N SER A 860 65.88 -16.70 40.98
CA SER A 860 66.35 -18.00 40.43
C SER A 860 65.25 -19.06 40.10
N TRP A 861 65.33 -19.92 39.06
CA TRP A 861 66.40 -20.86 38.65
C TRP A 861 66.30 -21.14 37.13
N VAL A 862 67.34 -21.01 36.29
CA VAL A 862 68.45 -21.94 35.95
C VAL A 862 68.26 -22.70 34.62
N LEU A 863 69.22 -22.48 33.68
CA LEU A 863 69.60 -23.26 32.46
C LEU A 863 68.51 -23.57 31.38
N LYS A 864 68.67 -23.23 30.08
CA LYS A 864 69.66 -23.67 29.04
C LYS A 864 69.40 -25.13 28.55
N ILE A 865 69.61 -25.55 27.28
CA ILE A 865 70.46 -25.02 26.17
C ILE A 865 70.06 -25.61 24.78
N VAL A 866 70.52 -25.01 23.65
CA VAL A 866 70.71 -25.62 22.28
C VAL A 866 69.43 -26.11 21.52
N THR A 867 68.98 -25.56 20.36
CA THR A 867 69.54 -25.45 18.97
C THR A 867 69.75 -26.80 18.24
N LEU A 868 69.51 -27.00 16.94
CA LEU A 868 69.03 -26.17 15.80
C LEU A 868 68.68 -27.09 14.59
N LEU A 869 67.98 -26.55 13.57
CA LEU A 869 67.87 -27.01 12.17
C LEU A 869 67.19 -28.37 11.86
N GLY A 870 66.42 -28.45 10.75
CA GLY A 870 65.78 -29.69 10.27
C GLY A 870 64.74 -29.51 9.15
N ALA A 871 65.21 -29.26 7.93
CA ALA A 871 64.45 -28.89 6.73
C ALA A 871 63.28 -29.80 6.23
N TRP A 872 62.50 -29.22 5.28
CA TRP A 872 61.89 -29.86 4.08
C TRP A 872 60.41 -30.39 4.05
N LEU A 873 59.86 -30.34 2.82
CA LEU A 873 58.70 -31.07 2.22
C LEU A 873 57.21 -30.74 2.54
N THR A 874 56.63 -29.93 1.64
CA THR A 874 55.50 -30.25 0.70
C THR A 874 54.18 -30.93 1.12
N ARG A 875 53.12 -30.53 0.37
CA ARG A 875 51.84 -31.20 0.02
C ARG A 875 50.66 -31.12 1.01
N SER A 876 49.77 -30.18 0.67
CA SER A 876 48.37 -30.45 0.27
C SER A 876 47.57 -31.53 1.00
N PHE A 877 46.54 -31.08 1.71
CA PHE A 877 45.15 -31.42 1.38
C PHE A 877 44.38 -30.14 1.12
#